data_AF-A0A953QHU9-F1
#
_entry.id   AF-A0A953QHU9-F1
#
_cell.length_a   1.000
_cell.length_b   1.000
_cell.length_c   1.000
_cell.angle_alpha   90.00
_cell.angle_beta   90.00
_cell.angle_gamma   90.00
#
_symmetry.space_group_name_H-M   'P 1'
#
loop_
_entity.id
_entity.type
_entity.pdbx_description
1 polymer ?
#
loop_
_entity_poly.entity_id
_entity_poly.type
_entity_poly.pdbx_seq_one_letter_code
_entity_poly.pdbx_strand_id
1 'polypeptide(L)'
;MKFATLVARNLRYYWRTNLAVILGVATAVAVLSGALVVGDSVRASLRDLVLGRLGKTEAVVTSAQFFREALSRDVPGSAPIVALQGMVTHERDRRRAANVAVYGVDDRFWKFHGVTPPGDGAHISAALARELRAQPGDAVLVRVEKPSAIPLESLHGRKDDPGRTVRFNIGAVLDAAQLGEFSLRPTQGDVFAIFVPLRRLQRDLQQQNRVNTLLLASDAFPKEKVTLDDLGIRVRPLPERNALSIESASAVISDALTEKVKQLGNAHPVFTYLANAIRIGNREVPYSVVTAIDQPWPDDAIYLNDWTAKDLAAKPGEQVTLEYYYWEPSGSLATRTASFTLKGVLPMTGIAVDRDLTPDYPGITEADTIGDWDPPFPVDLKRVRPRDEDYWKKYRTSPKAFLSLAAGQKLWGSRFGHATSIRIEGTSDAAAFSSRLRAALDPAQLGMAVYSPRAQALGAAQGSTDFGEYFTYFSFFLVVSALLLTGLFFQLGIEQRLREIGTLRAVGFPAARVRRLFVAEGFLLSLAGAALGTIGAVAYASFLLYGLRTWWRGAVGTGLLTLHVSPGSLFGGAIAGMIVAWLCVLATLRSLRHSTPRDLLNGARGASPEPQRESRLLLIVAAVAALAGIAMVAAAFAKAIPDTAGFFGAGTLLLIAAICFVWLRLRARKAPVESVVRLGIRNAGYRPGRSVL
;
A
#
# COMPACT_ATOMS: atom_id res chain seq x y z
N MET A 1 26.87 1.52 64.07
CA MET A 1 26.92 2.26 62.78
C MET A 1 25.61 2.04 62.03
N LYS A 2 24.98 3.09 61.47
CA LYS A 2 23.77 2.95 60.65
C LYS A 2 24.14 2.29 59.31
N PHE A 3 23.30 1.37 58.83
CA PHE A 3 23.52 0.61 57.58
C PHE A 3 23.78 1.51 56.38
N ALA A 4 23.02 2.61 56.25
CA ALA A 4 23.17 3.59 55.17
C ALA A 4 24.54 4.30 55.18
N THR A 5 25.11 4.58 56.36
CA THR A 5 26.44 5.21 56.47
C THR A 5 27.54 4.29 55.98
N LEU A 6 27.39 2.97 56.18
CA LEU A 6 28.35 1.98 55.70
C LEU A 6 28.31 1.89 54.16
N VAL A 7 27.11 1.84 53.57
CA VAL A 7 26.91 1.87 52.10
C VAL A 7 27.57 3.12 51.49
N ALA A 8 27.27 4.31 52.04
CA ALA A 8 27.79 5.57 51.51
C ALA A 8 29.32 5.67 51.58
N ARG A 9 29.93 5.22 52.68
CA ARG A 9 31.39 5.21 52.83
C ARG A 9 32.05 4.22 51.86
N ASN A 10 31.45 3.05 51.68
CA ASN A 10 31.95 2.05 50.73
C ASN A 10 31.86 2.55 49.28
N LEU A 11 30.76 3.20 48.91
CA LEU A 11 30.59 3.79 47.58
C LEU A 11 31.66 4.85 47.28
N ARG A 12 31.99 5.69 48.27
CA ARG A 12 33.01 6.75 48.15
C ARG A 12 34.43 6.21 48.13
N TYR A 13 34.75 5.22 48.96
CA TYR A 13 36.11 4.68 49.05
C TYR A 13 36.48 3.91 47.76
N TYR A 14 35.58 3.08 47.24
CA TYR A 14 35.79 2.27 46.04
C TYR A 14 35.25 2.94 44.75
N TRP A 15 35.25 4.27 44.69
CA TRP A 15 34.59 5.04 43.62
C TRP A 15 35.06 4.67 42.20
N ARG A 16 36.33 4.29 42.00
CA ARG A 16 36.87 3.91 40.68
C ARG A 16 36.22 2.64 40.14
N THR A 17 36.11 1.61 40.96
CA THR A 17 35.50 0.33 40.58
C THR A 17 33.98 0.50 40.43
N ASN A 18 33.37 1.29 41.30
CA ASN A 18 31.96 1.65 41.22
C ASN A 18 31.64 2.43 39.94
N LEU A 19 32.52 3.34 39.52
CA LEU A 19 32.38 4.09 38.27
C LEU A 19 32.42 3.15 37.06
N ALA A 20 33.30 2.15 37.04
CA ALA A 20 33.34 1.16 35.95
C ALA A 20 32.02 0.37 35.85
N VAL A 21 31.42 -0.01 36.99
CA VAL A 21 30.11 -0.67 37.05
C VAL A 21 29.02 0.28 36.55
N ILE A 22 29.00 1.54 37.02
CA ILE A 22 28.03 2.55 36.57
C ILE A 22 28.11 2.75 35.05
N LEU A 23 29.31 2.88 34.48
CA LEU A 23 29.53 3.05 33.04
C LEU A 23 29.10 1.80 32.24
N GLY A 24 29.34 0.61 32.77
CA GLY A 24 28.87 -0.64 32.16
C GLY A 24 27.35 -0.73 32.10
N VAL A 25 26.68 -0.43 33.22
CA VAL A 25 25.20 -0.37 33.26
C VAL A 25 24.67 0.75 32.38
N ALA A 26 25.31 1.92 32.40
CA ALA A 26 24.91 3.04 31.57
C ALA A 26 25.02 2.73 30.08
N THR A 27 26.05 2.00 29.66
CA THR A 27 26.20 1.56 28.27
C THR A 27 25.09 0.59 27.89
N ALA A 28 24.81 -0.41 28.74
CA ALA A 28 23.73 -1.37 28.49
C ALA A 28 22.36 -0.68 28.38
N VAL A 29 22.07 0.27 29.27
CA VAL A 29 20.83 1.06 29.25
C VAL A 29 20.79 2.01 28.05
N ALA A 30 21.87 2.73 27.75
CA ALA A 30 21.94 3.65 26.62
C ALA A 30 21.67 2.93 25.29
N VAL A 31 22.27 1.76 25.11
CA VAL A 31 22.11 0.94 23.91
C VAL A 31 20.69 0.36 23.85
N LEU A 32 20.17 -0.24 24.93
CA LEU A 32 18.84 -0.84 24.93
C LEU A 32 17.73 0.20 24.74
N SER A 33 17.70 1.23 25.58
CA SER A 33 16.72 2.32 25.46
C SER A 33 16.87 3.07 24.13
N GLY A 34 18.11 3.31 23.68
CA GLY A 34 18.36 4.01 22.43
C GLY A 34 17.89 3.21 21.21
N ALA A 35 18.08 1.89 21.19
CA ALA A 35 17.54 1.03 20.14
C ALA A 35 16.01 1.09 20.05
N LEU A 36 15.31 1.05 21.19
CA LEU A 36 13.86 1.21 21.25
C LEU A 36 13.41 2.59 20.77
N VAL A 37 14.10 3.66 21.19
CA VAL A 37 13.83 5.04 20.74
C VAL A 37 14.06 5.20 19.24
N VAL A 38 15.09 4.57 18.66
CA VAL A 38 15.32 4.58 17.20
C VAL A 38 14.16 3.89 16.48
N GLY A 39 13.70 2.74 16.99
CA GLY A 39 12.53 2.04 16.45
C GLY A 39 11.28 2.92 16.41
N ASP A 40 10.96 3.55 17.53
CA ASP A 40 9.83 4.49 17.63
C ASP A 40 10.02 5.71 16.70
N SER A 41 11.24 6.23 16.61
CA SER A 41 11.57 7.38 15.74
C SER A 41 11.36 7.07 14.26
N VAL A 42 11.78 5.89 13.80
CA VAL A 42 11.56 5.46 12.42
C VAL A 42 10.07 5.29 12.15
N ARG A 43 9.34 4.59 13.04
CA ARG A 43 7.90 4.35 12.90
C ARG A 43 7.10 5.66 12.89
N ALA A 44 7.40 6.57 13.82
CA ALA A 44 6.77 7.89 13.89
C ALA A 44 7.10 8.74 12.66
N SER A 45 8.36 8.78 12.22
CA SER A 45 8.76 9.54 11.03
C SER A 45 8.08 9.05 9.76
N LEU A 46 8.00 7.73 9.56
CA LEU A 46 7.30 7.15 8.39
C LEU A 46 5.81 7.44 8.44
N ARG A 47 5.20 7.31 9.63
CA ARG A 47 3.79 7.66 9.84
C ARG A 47 3.53 9.13 9.50
N ASP A 48 4.33 10.04 10.04
CA ASP A 48 4.13 11.47 9.90
C ASP A 48 4.42 11.93 8.46
N LEU A 49 5.40 11.33 7.78
CA LEU A 49 5.66 11.53 6.36
C LEU A 49 4.44 11.13 5.51
N VAL A 50 3.91 9.94 5.75
CA VAL A 50 2.74 9.43 5.03
C VAL A 50 1.51 10.29 5.28
N LEU A 51 1.26 10.70 6.53
CA LEU A 51 0.15 11.58 6.88
C LEU A 51 0.31 12.97 6.26
N GLY A 52 1.52 13.53 6.26
CA GLY A 52 1.83 14.80 5.63
C GLY A 52 1.53 14.81 4.13
N ARG A 53 1.85 13.70 3.42
CA ARG A 53 1.58 13.54 1.98
C ARG A 53 0.10 13.43 1.64
N LEU A 54 -0.76 13.03 2.58
CA LEU A 54 -2.22 13.00 2.37
C LEU A 54 -2.89 14.34 2.67
N GLY A 55 -2.20 15.24 3.38
CA GLY A 55 -2.78 16.47 3.88
C GLY A 55 -3.97 16.18 4.82
N LYS A 56 -5.13 16.76 4.50
CA LYS A 56 -6.37 16.61 5.29
C LYS A 56 -7.32 15.55 4.72
N THR A 57 -6.83 14.74 3.77
CA THR A 57 -7.64 13.72 3.11
C THR A 57 -7.78 12.49 4.02
N GLU A 58 -9.01 12.18 4.42
CA GLU A 58 -9.34 10.98 5.22
C GLU A 58 -9.86 9.83 4.35
N ALA A 59 -10.70 10.16 3.37
CA ALA A 59 -11.19 9.24 2.37
C ALA A 59 -11.12 9.86 0.96
N VAL A 60 -11.13 8.98 -0.03
CA VAL A 60 -11.11 9.32 -1.44
C VAL A 60 -12.22 8.56 -2.13
N VAL A 61 -13.03 9.27 -2.91
CA VAL A 61 -13.91 8.68 -3.90
C VAL A 61 -13.20 8.74 -5.25
N THR A 62 -13.01 7.59 -5.89
CA THR A 62 -12.37 7.50 -7.20
C THR A 62 -13.23 6.68 -8.14
N SER A 63 -13.21 7.04 -9.43
CA SER A 63 -13.84 6.24 -10.47
C SER A 63 -13.01 6.27 -11.74
N ALA A 64 -13.11 5.20 -12.54
CA ALA A 64 -12.56 5.19 -13.89
C ALA A 64 -13.34 6.15 -14.82
N GLN A 65 -14.64 6.29 -14.59
CA GLN A 65 -15.48 7.24 -15.30
C GLN A 65 -15.46 8.60 -14.59
N PHE A 66 -15.48 9.65 -15.40
CA PHE A 66 -15.52 11.02 -14.91
C PHE A 66 -16.94 11.38 -14.46
N PHE A 67 -17.10 11.83 -13.22
CA PHE A 67 -18.36 12.26 -12.61
C PHE A 67 -18.42 13.78 -12.46
N ARG A 68 -19.56 14.34 -12.09
CA ARG A 68 -19.74 15.80 -12.05
C ARG A 68 -18.85 16.40 -10.96
N GLU A 69 -18.10 17.42 -11.32
CA GLU A 69 -17.37 18.26 -10.36
C GLU A 69 -18.31 18.89 -9.31
N ALA A 70 -19.56 19.13 -9.70
CA ALA A 70 -20.62 19.66 -8.85
C ALA A 70 -20.92 18.79 -7.62
N LEU A 71 -20.60 17.48 -7.64
CA LEU A 71 -20.77 16.58 -6.49
C LEU A 71 -20.03 17.09 -5.24
N SER A 72 -18.94 17.85 -5.43
CA SER A 72 -18.22 18.49 -4.32
C SER A 72 -19.05 19.54 -3.56
N ARG A 73 -20.07 20.13 -4.20
CA ARG A 73 -21.01 21.06 -3.54
C ARG A 73 -22.08 20.30 -2.75
N ASP A 74 -22.47 19.13 -3.25
CA ASP A 74 -23.48 18.27 -2.61
C ASP A 74 -22.91 17.52 -1.39
N VAL A 75 -21.57 17.38 -1.33
CA VAL A 75 -20.82 16.77 -0.22
C VAL A 75 -19.91 17.82 0.43
N PRO A 76 -20.39 18.55 1.46
CA PRO A 76 -19.60 19.59 2.12
C PRO A 76 -18.30 19.06 2.70
N GLY A 77 -17.24 19.88 2.71
CA GLY A 77 -15.93 19.46 3.20
C GLY A 77 -15.20 18.51 2.25
N SER A 78 -15.51 18.56 0.95
CA SER A 78 -14.82 17.80 -0.09
C SER A 78 -14.13 18.71 -1.11
N ALA A 79 -13.17 18.16 -1.86
CA ALA A 79 -12.48 18.85 -2.95
C ALA A 79 -12.44 17.99 -4.21
N PRO A 80 -12.93 18.48 -5.37
CA PRO A 80 -12.89 17.75 -6.61
C PRO A 80 -11.53 17.94 -7.29
N ILE A 81 -10.93 16.86 -7.77
CA ILE A 81 -9.66 16.90 -8.51
C ILE A 81 -9.69 15.93 -9.68
N VAL A 82 -8.88 16.22 -10.70
CA VAL A 82 -8.50 15.20 -11.69
C VAL A 82 -7.20 14.57 -11.23
N ALA A 83 -7.19 13.26 -10.98
CA ALA A 83 -5.98 12.53 -10.59
C ALA A 83 -5.63 11.50 -11.67
N LEU A 84 -4.51 11.72 -12.35
CA LEU A 84 -4.01 10.85 -13.43
C LEU A 84 -2.54 10.51 -13.21
N GLN A 85 -2.05 9.50 -13.93
CA GLN A 85 -0.61 9.27 -14.07
C GLN A 85 -0.15 9.67 -15.46
N GLY A 86 1.04 10.24 -15.53
CA GLY A 86 1.59 10.73 -16.77
C GLY A 86 3.11 10.76 -16.80
N MET A 87 3.61 11.35 -17.88
CA MET A 87 5.02 11.65 -18.09
C MET A 87 5.18 13.16 -18.25
N VAL A 88 6.22 13.72 -17.64
CA VAL A 88 6.55 15.14 -17.79
C VAL A 88 7.90 15.25 -18.49
N THR A 89 7.95 16.07 -19.54
CA THR A 89 9.16 16.37 -20.32
C THR A 89 9.49 17.85 -20.18
N HIS A 90 10.73 18.18 -19.81
CA HIS A 90 11.23 19.55 -19.88
C HIS A 90 11.35 19.98 -21.35
N GLU A 91 10.74 21.10 -21.74
CA GLU A 91 10.61 21.49 -23.17
C GLU A 91 11.98 21.72 -23.82
N ARG A 92 12.86 22.46 -23.14
CA ARG A 92 14.18 22.85 -23.66
C ARG A 92 15.18 21.71 -23.64
N ASP A 93 15.36 21.06 -22.50
CA ASP A 93 16.42 20.07 -22.30
C ASP A 93 16.00 18.63 -22.63
N ARG A 94 14.72 18.41 -22.96
CA ARG A 94 14.13 17.10 -23.28
C ARG A 94 14.33 16.03 -22.19
N ARG A 95 14.67 16.44 -20.97
CA ARG A 95 14.69 15.58 -19.77
C ARG A 95 13.29 15.11 -19.45
N ARG A 96 13.16 13.85 -19.02
CA ARG A 96 11.86 13.21 -18.84
C ARG A 96 11.78 12.53 -17.48
N ALA A 97 10.63 12.68 -16.84
CA ALA A 97 10.24 11.93 -15.66
C ALA A 97 8.98 11.13 -16.00
N ALA A 98 9.01 9.82 -15.73
CA ALA A 98 7.86 8.93 -15.86
C ALA A 98 7.16 8.75 -14.51
N ASN A 99 5.97 8.13 -14.51
CA ASN A 99 5.18 7.86 -13.31
C ASN A 99 4.88 9.11 -12.46
N VAL A 100 4.71 10.25 -13.13
CA VAL A 100 4.38 11.51 -12.47
C VAL A 100 2.89 11.53 -12.14
N ALA A 101 2.55 11.84 -10.89
CA ALA A 101 1.18 12.10 -10.49
C ALA A 101 0.76 13.47 -11.03
N VAL A 102 -0.25 13.48 -11.91
CA VAL A 102 -0.79 14.69 -12.53
C VAL A 102 -2.11 15.03 -11.86
N TYR A 103 -2.12 16.12 -11.11
CA TYR A 103 -3.28 16.60 -10.37
C TYR A 103 -3.86 17.86 -11.02
N GLY A 104 -5.06 17.77 -11.59
CA GLY A 104 -5.87 18.94 -11.94
C GLY A 104 -6.55 19.47 -10.69
N VAL A 105 -6.15 20.66 -10.24
CA VAL A 105 -6.62 21.27 -8.98
C VAL A 105 -7.03 22.73 -9.16
N ASP A 106 -7.79 23.24 -8.21
CA ASP A 106 -8.15 24.66 -8.11
C ASP A 106 -8.14 25.12 -6.65
N ASP A 107 -8.66 26.32 -6.38
CA ASP A 107 -8.68 26.92 -5.03
C ASP A 107 -9.37 26.04 -3.98
N ARG A 108 -10.32 25.18 -4.37
CA ARG A 108 -11.00 24.27 -3.43
C ARG A 108 -10.03 23.24 -2.86
N PHE A 109 -9.09 22.75 -3.67
CA PHE A 109 -8.04 21.83 -3.20
C PHE A 109 -7.14 22.50 -2.16
N TRP A 110 -6.63 23.69 -2.46
CA TRP A 110 -5.76 24.43 -1.55
C TRP A 110 -6.49 24.80 -0.24
N LYS A 111 -7.73 25.30 -0.35
CA LYS A 111 -8.59 25.62 0.79
C LYS A 111 -8.94 24.39 1.63
N PHE A 112 -9.24 23.26 0.99
CA PHE A 112 -9.51 21.99 1.68
C PHE A 112 -8.34 21.60 2.57
N HIS A 113 -7.11 21.78 2.08
CA HIS A 113 -5.90 21.51 2.84
C HIS A 113 -5.50 22.62 3.82
N GLY A 114 -6.06 23.82 3.70
CA GLY A 114 -5.67 25.00 4.49
C GLY A 114 -4.32 25.60 4.06
N VAL A 115 -3.94 25.41 2.80
CA VAL A 115 -2.71 25.93 2.20
C VAL A 115 -3.07 27.13 1.31
N THR A 116 -2.19 28.14 1.26
CA THR A 116 -2.40 29.30 0.38
C THR A 116 -2.09 28.90 -1.07
N PRO A 117 -2.96 29.21 -2.05
CA PRO A 117 -2.69 28.90 -3.46
C PRO A 117 -1.35 29.50 -3.93
N PRO A 118 -0.48 28.71 -4.59
CA PRO A 118 0.87 29.14 -4.96
C PRO A 118 0.94 30.05 -6.21
N GLY A 119 -0.16 30.67 -6.60
CA GLY A 119 -0.27 31.55 -7.79
C GLY A 119 -0.72 30.80 -9.05
N ASP A 120 -0.56 31.44 -10.21
CA ASP A 120 -0.97 30.91 -11.51
C ASP A 120 0.07 29.93 -12.11
N GLY A 121 -0.41 29.04 -12.97
CA GLY A 121 0.42 28.12 -13.74
C GLY A 121 0.39 26.68 -13.24
N ALA A 122 1.40 25.89 -13.62
CA ALA A 122 1.59 24.55 -13.08
C ALA A 122 2.62 24.58 -11.97
N HIS A 123 2.41 23.80 -10.91
CA HIS A 123 3.35 23.69 -9.80
C HIS A 123 3.89 22.28 -9.74
N ILE A 124 5.16 22.12 -9.42
CA ILE A 124 5.81 20.81 -9.40
C ILE A 124 6.40 20.52 -8.02
N SER A 125 6.49 19.24 -7.68
CA SER A 125 7.18 18.81 -6.46
C SER A 125 8.67 19.14 -6.54
N ALA A 126 9.31 19.41 -5.39
CA ALA A 126 10.76 19.61 -5.33
C ALA A 126 11.55 18.45 -5.93
N ALA A 127 11.07 17.21 -5.76
CA ALA A 127 11.70 16.03 -6.35
C ALA A 127 11.62 16.02 -7.88
N LEU A 128 10.45 16.36 -8.45
CA LEU A 128 10.28 16.45 -9.91
C LEU A 128 11.11 17.60 -10.50
N ALA A 129 11.20 18.73 -9.80
CA ALA A 129 12.04 19.86 -10.21
C ALA A 129 13.53 19.47 -10.28
N ARG A 130 14.04 18.73 -9.29
CA ARG A 130 15.42 18.22 -9.31
C ARG A 130 15.68 17.23 -10.45
N GLU A 131 14.74 16.31 -10.69
CA GLU A 131 14.86 15.30 -11.75
C GLU A 131 14.92 15.97 -13.14
N LEU A 132 14.02 16.91 -13.39
CA LEU A 132 13.95 17.65 -14.65
C LEU A 132 14.99 18.77 -14.75
N ARG A 133 15.61 19.17 -13.64
CA ARG A 133 16.39 20.42 -13.48
C ARG A 133 15.60 21.66 -13.91
N ALA A 134 14.30 21.67 -13.63
CA ALA A 134 13.40 22.74 -14.03
C ALA A 134 13.29 23.82 -12.93
N GLN A 135 13.06 25.06 -13.35
CA GLN A 135 12.88 26.23 -12.50
C GLN A 135 11.52 26.92 -12.77
N PRO A 136 11.02 27.74 -11.83
CA PRO A 136 9.88 28.62 -12.11
C PRO A 136 10.12 29.46 -13.38
N GLY A 137 9.13 29.52 -14.25
CA GLY A 137 9.20 30.15 -15.57
C GLY A 137 9.45 29.17 -16.72
N ASP A 138 10.04 28.00 -16.45
CA ASP A 138 10.28 27.00 -17.49
C ASP A 138 8.98 26.35 -17.99
N ALA A 139 9.02 25.85 -19.22
CA ALA A 139 7.89 25.15 -19.82
C ALA A 139 8.10 23.64 -19.83
N VAL A 140 7.02 22.92 -19.49
CA VAL A 140 6.98 21.46 -19.43
C VAL A 140 5.83 20.91 -20.26
N LEU A 141 6.07 19.76 -20.88
CA LEU A 141 5.09 19.00 -21.64
C LEU A 141 4.61 17.84 -20.78
N VAL A 142 3.33 17.87 -20.41
CA VAL A 142 2.67 16.85 -19.60
C VAL A 142 1.89 15.95 -20.53
N ARG A 143 2.28 14.67 -20.62
CA ARG A 143 1.58 13.64 -21.37
C ARG A 143 0.78 12.78 -20.41
N VAL A 144 -0.54 12.78 -20.57
CA VAL A 144 -1.47 11.93 -19.80
C VAL A 144 -2.29 11.09 -20.77
N GLU A 145 -2.76 9.94 -20.31
CA GLU A 145 -3.76 9.15 -21.04
C GLU A 145 -5.06 9.95 -21.16
N LYS A 146 -5.73 9.86 -22.31
CA LYS A 146 -7.00 10.54 -22.54
C LYS A 146 -8.11 9.70 -21.89
N PRO A 147 -8.83 10.21 -20.88
CA PRO A 147 -9.90 9.46 -20.27
C PRO A 147 -11.02 9.19 -21.27
N SER A 148 -11.49 7.93 -21.32
CA SER A 148 -12.64 7.52 -22.11
C SER A 148 -13.61 6.75 -21.20
N ALA A 149 -14.89 7.10 -21.25
CA ALA A 149 -15.93 6.33 -20.57
C ALA A 149 -16.16 4.98 -21.28
N ILE A 150 -15.92 4.94 -22.60
CA ILE A 150 -16.01 3.73 -23.42
C ILE A 150 -14.72 2.92 -23.25
N PRO A 151 -14.81 1.65 -22.83
CA PRO A 151 -13.63 0.78 -22.71
C PRO A 151 -12.85 0.67 -24.03
N LEU A 152 -11.51 0.71 -23.97
CA LEU A 152 -10.64 0.56 -25.14
C LEU A 152 -10.81 -0.79 -25.85
N GLU A 153 -11.30 -1.82 -25.14
CA GLU A 153 -11.59 -3.14 -25.68
C GLU A 153 -12.97 -3.22 -26.36
N SER A 154 -13.83 -2.21 -26.20
CA SER A 154 -15.09 -2.12 -26.93
C SER A 154 -14.86 -1.63 -28.35
N LEU A 155 -15.72 -2.02 -29.31
CA LEU A 155 -15.66 -1.51 -30.69
C LEU A 155 -15.63 0.01 -30.74
N HIS A 156 -16.33 0.65 -29.82
CA HIS A 156 -16.52 2.09 -29.79
C HIS A 156 -15.38 2.85 -29.06
N GLY A 157 -14.33 2.18 -28.59
CA GLY A 157 -13.17 2.83 -27.95
C GLY A 157 -12.15 3.33 -28.98
N ARG A 158 -11.72 4.61 -28.87
CA ARG A 158 -10.63 5.19 -29.71
C ARG A 158 -9.25 4.76 -29.20
N LYS A 159 -8.49 4.01 -30.01
CA LYS A 159 -7.11 3.57 -29.68
C LYS A 159 -6.00 4.41 -30.36
N ASP A 160 -6.37 5.18 -31.36
CA ASP A 160 -5.52 6.03 -32.19
C ASP A 160 -5.10 7.35 -31.49
N ASP A 161 -5.81 7.74 -30.42
CA ASP A 161 -5.51 8.91 -29.57
C ASP A 161 -5.21 8.48 -28.10
N PRO A 162 -4.13 7.70 -27.84
CA PRO A 162 -3.89 7.08 -26.53
C PRO A 162 -3.47 8.07 -25.44
N GLY A 163 -3.22 9.33 -25.77
CA GLY A 163 -2.82 10.30 -24.76
C GLY A 163 -2.65 11.72 -25.26
N ARG A 164 -3.05 12.67 -24.43
CA ARG A 164 -2.98 14.10 -24.69
C ARG A 164 -1.68 14.66 -24.13
N THR A 165 -0.96 15.45 -24.93
CA THR A 165 0.18 16.23 -24.45
C THR A 165 -0.23 17.68 -24.28
N VAL A 166 -0.05 18.23 -23.09
CA VAL A 166 -0.42 19.60 -22.73
C VAL A 166 0.81 20.35 -22.23
N ARG A 167 1.02 21.56 -22.76
CA ARG A 167 2.14 22.42 -22.37
C ARG A 167 1.75 23.31 -21.20
N PHE A 168 2.53 23.30 -20.12
CA PHE A 168 2.35 24.20 -18.98
C PHE A 168 3.64 24.96 -18.69
N ASN A 169 3.50 26.17 -18.16
CA ASN A 169 4.62 26.92 -17.58
C ASN A 169 4.63 26.66 -16.07
N ILE A 170 5.82 26.45 -15.51
CA ILE A 170 6.01 26.21 -14.09
C ILE A 170 5.86 27.55 -13.37
N GLY A 171 4.85 27.67 -12.51
CA GLY A 171 4.64 28.83 -11.64
C GLY A 171 5.49 28.76 -10.38
N ALA A 172 5.54 27.59 -9.72
CA ALA A 172 6.32 27.39 -8.50
C ALA A 172 6.79 25.94 -8.31
N VAL A 173 7.84 25.79 -7.51
CA VAL A 173 8.27 24.49 -6.96
C VAL A 173 7.77 24.42 -5.52
N LEU A 174 6.98 23.39 -5.20
CA LEU A 174 6.33 23.25 -3.90
C LEU A 174 7.17 22.40 -2.96
N ASP A 175 7.31 22.86 -1.72
CA ASP A 175 7.88 22.08 -0.63
C ASP A 175 6.84 21.17 0.04
N ALA A 176 7.24 20.43 1.06
CA ALA A 176 6.35 19.53 1.79
C ALA A 176 5.23 20.27 2.55
N ALA A 177 5.49 21.48 3.06
CA ALA A 177 4.49 22.28 3.78
C ALA A 177 3.41 22.84 2.85
N GLN A 178 3.77 23.08 1.59
CA GLN A 178 2.87 23.50 0.51
C GLN A 178 2.23 22.32 -0.24
N LEU A 179 2.29 21.10 0.30
CA LEU A 179 1.78 19.88 -0.33
C LEU A 179 2.44 19.50 -1.66
N GLY A 180 3.68 19.91 -1.89
CA GLY A 180 4.46 19.48 -3.06
C GLY A 180 4.64 17.97 -3.15
N GLU A 181 4.61 17.26 -2.02
CA GLU A 181 4.68 15.80 -1.96
C GLU A 181 3.30 15.11 -1.87
N PHE A 182 2.20 15.80 -2.19
CA PHE A 182 0.87 15.21 -2.11
C PHE A 182 0.78 13.92 -2.94
N SER A 183 0.32 12.84 -2.33
CA SER A 183 0.16 11.55 -2.98
C SER A 183 -0.97 10.75 -2.33
N LEU A 184 -1.90 10.27 -3.16
CA LEU A 184 -2.96 9.34 -2.73
C LEU A 184 -2.48 7.90 -2.62
N ARG A 185 -1.27 7.60 -3.12
CA ARG A 185 -0.68 6.27 -3.09
C ARG A 185 0.40 6.20 -2.01
N PRO A 186 0.47 5.09 -1.24
CA PRO A 186 1.55 4.89 -0.27
C PRO A 186 2.85 4.68 -1.04
N THR A 187 3.72 5.69 -1.03
CA THR A 187 5.07 5.62 -1.61
C THR A 187 6.09 5.96 -0.54
N GLN A 188 7.19 5.20 -0.48
CA GLN A 188 8.30 5.46 0.44
C GLN A 188 9.34 6.42 -0.15
N GLY A 189 9.46 6.46 -1.49
CA GLY A 189 10.44 7.31 -2.18
C GLY A 189 9.99 8.75 -2.41
N ASP A 190 10.75 9.45 -3.24
CA ASP A 190 10.44 10.79 -3.75
C ASP A 190 9.09 10.77 -4.52
N VAL A 191 8.25 11.77 -4.26
CA VAL A 191 6.97 11.93 -4.96
C VAL A 191 7.18 12.86 -6.15
N PHE A 192 7.01 12.33 -7.36
CA PHE A 192 6.92 13.15 -8.57
C PHE A 192 5.48 13.56 -8.80
N ALA A 193 5.16 14.82 -8.49
CA ALA A 193 3.84 15.38 -8.66
C ALA A 193 3.89 16.69 -9.45
N ILE A 194 2.86 16.91 -10.26
CA ILE A 194 2.57 18.19 -10.92
C ILE A 194 1.11 18.56 -10.69
N PHE A 195 0.89 19.79 -10.25
CA PHE A 195 -0.41 20.39 -9.98
C PHE A 195 -0.69 21.37 -11.10
N VAL A 196 -1.75 21.15 -11.86
CA VAL A 196 -2.13 21.98 -13.01
C VAL A 196 -3.52 22.56 -12.82
N PRO A 197 -3.85 23.70 -13.46
CA PRO A 197 -5.18 24.29 -13.33
C PRO A 197 -6.28 23.33 -13.82
N LEU A 198 -7.22 22.99 -12.93
CA LEU A 198 -8.29 22.02 -13.17
C LEU A 198 -9.06 22.30 -14.46
N ARG A 199 -9.56 23.54 -14.63
CA ARG A 199 -10.34 23.94 -15.82
C ARG A 199 -9.57 23.76 -17.13
N ARG A 200 -8.26 24.03 -17.11
CA ARG A 200 -7.41 23.88 -18.29
C ARG A 200 -7.24 22.41 -18.64
N LEU A 201 -6.94 21.58 -17.65
CA LEU A 201 -6.80 20.13 -17.86
C LEU A 201 -8.13 19.51 -18.33
N GLN A 202 -9.26 19.86 -17.71
CA GLN A 202 -10.59 19.42 -18.13
C GLN A 202 -10.89 19.76 -19.59
N ARG A 203 -10.64 21.01 -20.00
CA ARG A 203 -10.85 21.44 -21.40
C ARG A 203 -9.98 20.64 -22.36
N ASP A 204 -8.69 20.51 -22.06
CA ASP A 204 -7.74 19.85 -22.95
C ASP A 204 -7.97 18.32 -23.03
N LEU A 205 -8.60 17.73 -22.00
CA LEU A 205 -9.08 16.34 -21.96
C LEU A 205 -10.53 16.15 -22.48
N GLN A 206 -11.22 17.23 -22.87
CA GLN A 206 -12.65 17.20 -23.26
C GLN A 206 -13.60 16.68 -22.15
N GLN A 207 -13.24 16.91 -20.88
CA GLN A 207 -13.99 16.51 -19.68
C GLN A 207 -14.44 17.74 -18.88
N GLN A 208 -15.16 18.68 -19.52
CA GLN A 208 -15.57 19.94 -18.87
C GLN A 208 -16.51 19.69 -17.69
N ASN A 209 -16.27 20.38 -16.56
CA ASN A 209 -17.04 20.25 -15.31
C ASN A 209 -17.10 18.82 -14.76
N ARG A 210 -16.15 17.98 -15.13
CA ARG A 210 -16.08 16.58 -14.71
C ARG A 210 -14.73 16.27 -14.07
N VAL A 211 -14.74 15.35 -13.12
CA VAL A 211 -13.55 14.89 -12.38
C VAL A 211 -13.64 13.40 -12.14
N ASN A 212 -12.52 12.75 -11.85
CA ASN A 212 -12.48 11.31 -11.52
C ASN A 212 -12.16 11.04 -10.06
N THR A 213 -11.91 12.08 -9.26
CA THR A 213 -11.52 11.94 -7.86
C THR A 213 -12.11 13.05 -7.00
N LEU A 214 -12.64 12.66 -5.84
CA LEU A 214 -13.16 13.56 -4.80
C LEU A 214 -12.44 13.26 -3.48
N LEU A 215 -11.78 14.27 -2.92
CA LEU A 215 -11.14 14.18 -1.61
C LEU A 215 -12.17 14.49 -0.53
N LEU A 216 -12.16 13.71 0.56
CA LEU A 216 -13.06 13.88 1.70
C LEU A 216 -12.26 14.13 2.97
N ALA A 217 -12.71 15.10 3.77
CA ALA A 217 -12.14 15.38 5.10
C ALA A 217 -12.67 14.43 6.20
N SER A 218 -13.60 13.54 5.84
CA SER A 218 -14.16 12.49 6.70
C SER A 218 -14.18 11.16 5.95
N ASP A 219 -14.26 10.05 6.68
CA ASP A 219 -14.48 8.71 6.11
C ASP A 219 -15.90 8.48 5.56
N ALA A 220 -16.87 9.28 6.02
CA ALA A 220 -18.24 9.22 5.55
C ALA A 220 -18.42 9.80 4.14
N PHE A 221 -18.96 8.98 3.22
CA PHE A 221 -19.40 9.42 1.90
C PHE A 221 -20.93 9.27 1.77
N PRO A 222 -21.69 10.37 1.62
CA PRO A 222 -23.14 10.34 1.53
C PRO A 222 -23.58 9.84 0.14
N LYS A 223 -23.70 8.53 -0.02
CA LYS A 223 -24.06 7.85 -1.29
C LYS A 223 -25.41 8.34 -1.86
N GLU A 224 -26.31 8.83 -1.02
CA GLU A 224 -27.59 9.41 -1.39
C GLU A 224 -27.49 10.70 -2.21
N LYS A 225 -26.35 11.41 -2.14
CA LYS A 225 -26.08 12.62 -2.94
C LYS A 225 -25.62 12.31 -4.36
N VAL A 226 -25.22 11.07 -4.64
CA VAL A 226 -24.79 10.62 -5.96
C VAL A 226 -26.00 10.54 -6.90
N THR A 227 -25.88 11.20 -8.05
CA THR A 227 -26.91 11.19 -9.10
C THR A 227 -26.59 10.13 -10.16
N LEU A 228 -27.58 9.81 -11.01
CA LEU A 228 -27.36 8.91 -12.15
C LEU A 228 -26.28 9.44 -13.11
N ASP A 229 -26.17 10.76 -13.28
CA ASP A 229 -25.17 11.38 -14.14
C ASP A 229 -23.74 11.22 -13.58
N ASP A 230 -23.58 11.15 -12.25
CA ASP A 230 -22.28 10.84 -11.63
C ASP A 230 -21.86 9.38 -11.86
N LEU A 231 -22.82 8.51 -12.16
CA LEU A 231 -22.63 7.10 -12.46
C LEU A 231 -22.58 6.84 -13.98
N GLY A 232 -22.61 7.89 -14.80
CA GLY A 232 -22.63 7.78 -16.25
C GLY A 232 -23.93 7.21 -16.82
N ILE A 233 -25.03 7.21 -16.06
CA ILE A 233 -26.33 6.65 -16.49
C ILE A 233 -27.22 7.78 -16.98
N ARG A 234 -27.77 7.61 -18.19
CA ARG A 234 -28.74 8.52 -18.79
C ARG A 234 -30.09 7.83 -18.94
N VAL A 235 -31.16 8.51 -18.55
CA VAL A 235 -32.55 8.07 -18.77
C VAL A 235 -33.19 9.01 -19.77
N ARG A 236 -33.43 8.53 -20.98
CA ARG A 236 -34.00 9.30 -22.09
C ARG A 236 -35.48 8.95 -22.27
N PRO A 237 -36.41 9.92 -22.16
CA PRO A 237 -37.82 9.65 -22.39
C PRO A 237 -38.13 9.46 -23.88
N LEU A 238 -39.06 8.55 -24.17
CA LEU A 238 -39.61 8.28 -25.51
C LEU A 238 -41.14 8.42 -25.48
N PRO A 239 -41.67 9.66 -25.54
CA PRO A 239 -43.09 9.93 -25.34
C PRO A 239 -44.00 9.23 -26.35
N GLU A 240 -43.59 9.22 -27.64
CA GLU A 240 -44.37 8.63 -28.74
C GLU A 240 -44.61 7.13 -28.58
N ARG A 241 -43.77 6.45 -27.77
CA ARG A 241 -43.82 5.01 -27.54
C ARG A 241 -44.21 4.64 -26.10
N ASN A 242 -44.55 5.63 -25.28
CA ASN A 242 -44.77 5.48 -23.84
C ASN A 242 -43.68 4.63 -23.15
N ALA A 243 -42.42 4.97 -23.43
CA ALA A 243 -41.26 4.20 -22.99
C ALA A 243 -40.10 5.10 -22.52
N LEU A 244 -39.11 4.49 -21.87
CA LEU A 244 -37.81 5.10 -21.54
C LEU A 244 -36.68 4.30 -22.18
N SER A 245 -35.57 4.97 -22.49
CA SER A 245 -34.29 4.34 -22.84
C SER A 245 -33.28 4.62 -21.74
N ILE A 246 -32.71 3.56 -21.18
CA ILE A 246 -31.58 3.66 -20.26
C ILE A 246 -30.32 3.40 -21.06
N GLU A 247 -29.38 4.33 -20.94
CA GLU A 247 -28.12 4.35 -21.68
C GLU A 247 -26.98 4.61 -20.69
N SER A 248 -25.76 4.22 -21.06
CA SER A 248 -24.55 4.44 -20.28
C SER A 248 -23.52 5.24 -21.08
N ALA A 249 -22.76 6.10 -20.41
CA ALA A 249 -21.63 6.82 -20.99
C ALA A 249 -20.54 5.89 -21.54
N SER A 250 -20.47 4.63 -21.06
CA SER A 250 -19.60 3.60 -21.63
C SER A 250 -20.10 2.98 -22.94
N ALA A 251 -21.29 3.38 -23.42
CA ALA A 251 -22.03 2.80 -24.53
C ALA A 251 -22.38 1.30 -24.40
N VAL A 252 -22.00 0.69 -23.27
CA VAL A 252 -22.31 -0.69 -22.88
C VAL A 252 -22.85 -0.66 -21.45
N ILE A 253 -23.89 -1.44 -21.18
CA ILE A 253 -24.56 -1.53 -19.90
C ILE A 253 -24.09 -2.79 -19.16
N SER A 254 -23.64 -2.60 -17.93
CA SER A 254 -23.20 -3.69 -17.08
C SER A 254 -24.35 -4.61 -16.66
N ASP A 255 -24.04 -5.86 -16.37
CA ASP A 255 -25.04 -6.83 -15.90
C ASP A 255 -25.67 -6.38 -14.57
N ALA A 256 -24.88 -5.77 -13.69
CA ALA A 256 -25.36 -5.21 -12.42
C ALA A 256 -26.43 -4.12 -12.64
N LEU A 257 -26.24 -3.22 -13.60
CA LEU A 257 -27.24 -2.21 -13.94
C LEU A 257 -28.46 -2.85 -14.61
N THR A 258 -28.25 -3.81 -15.51
CA THR A 258 -29.32 -4.54 -16.20
C THR A 258 -30.28 -5.22 -15.24
N GLU A 259 -29.75 -5.98 -14.27
CA GLU A 259 -30.57 -6.68 -13.29
C GLU A 259 -31.33 -5.73 -12.37
N LYS A 260 -30.74 -4.60 -11.99
CA LYS A 260 -31.43 -3.57 -11.19
C LYS A 260 -32.57 -2.91 -11.95
N VAL A 261 -32.38 -2.66 -13.23
CA VAL A 261 -33.41 -2.08 -14.09
C VAL A 261 -34.58 -3.05 -14.28
N LYS A 262 -34.31 -4.34 -14.52
CA LYS A 262 -35.35 -5.39 -14.63
C LYS A 262 -36.22 -5.51 -13.37
N GLN A 263 -35.65 -5.28 -12.19
CA GLN A 263 -36.41 -5.30 -10.92
C GLN A 263 -37.39 -4.12 -10.77
N LEU A 264 -37.22 -3.03 -11.52
CA LEU A 264 -37.95 -1.78 -11.32
C LEU A 264 -39.06 -1.52 -12.36
N GLY A 265 -39.12 -2.31 -13.43
CA GLY A 265 -40.11 -2.16 -14.50
C GLY A 265 -39.99 -3.23 -15.59
N ASN A 266 -40.86 -3.12 -16.61
CA ASN A 266 -40.85 -4.01 -17.78
C ASN A 266 -39.66 -3.64 -18.69
N ALA A 267 -38.52 -4.27 -18.44
CA ALA A 267 -37.23 -3.93 -19.02
C ALA A 267 -36.82 -4.92 -20.12
N HIS A 268 -36.56 -4.39 -21.31
CA HIS A 268 -36.13 -5.14 -22.49
C HIS A 268 -34.73 -4.67 -22.90
N PRO A 269 -33.67 -5.45 -22.62
CA PRO A 269 -32.33 -5.11 -23.07
C PRO A 269 -32.25 -5.11 -24.60
N VAL A 270 -31.45 -4.20 -25.14
CA VAL A 270 -31.20 -4.04 -26.56
C VAL A 270 -29.69 -4.02 -26.78
N PHE A 271 -29.21 -4.79 -27.74
CA PHE A 271 -27.80 -4.78 -28.13
C PHE A 271 -27.70 -4.38 -29.60
N THR A 272 -27.25 -3.16 -29.84
CA THR A 272 -27.05 -2.63 -31.18
C THR A 272 -25.57 -2.60 -31.54
N TYR A 273 -25.25 -3.03 -32.75
CA TYR A 273 -23.90 -3.10 -33.28
C TYR A 273 -23.84 -2.62 -34.73
N LEU A 274 -22.68 -2.14 -35.16
CA LEU A 274 -22.44 -1.79 -36.55
C LEU A 274 -21.76 -2.95 -37.27
N ALA A 275 -22.49 -3.60 -38.19
CA ALA A 275 -21.93 -4.62 -39.07
C ALA A 275 -21.23 -3.97 -40.27
N ASN A 276 -20.08 -4.50 -40.66
CA ASN A 276 -19.31 -4.09 -41.83
C ASN A 276 -20.06 -4.42 -43.13
N ALA A 277 -20.71 -5.57 -43.18
CA ALA A 277 -21.53 -6.00 -44.31
C ALA A 277 -22.60 -7.03 -43.92
N ILE A 278 -23.75 -6.96 -44.57
CA ILE A 278 -24.79 -8.01 -44.57
C ILE A 278 -24.77 -8.64 -45.97
N ARG A 279 -24.53 -9.94 -46.08
CA ARG A 279 -24.30 -10.63 -47.35
C ARG A 279 -25.25 -11.79 -47.60
N ILE A 280 -25.69 -11.95 -48.85
CA ILE A 280 -26.33 -13.17 -49.36
C ILE A 280 -25.72 -13.52 -50.72
N GLY A 281 -24.93 -14.59 -50.75
CA GLY A 281 -24.11 -14.93 -51.92
C GLY A 281 -23.14 -13.77 -52.25
N ASN A 282 -23.20 -13.27 -53.48
CA ASN A 282 -22.37 -12.15 -53.95
C ASN A 282 -23.01 -10.76 -53.73
N ARG A 283 -24.18 -10.68 -53.10
CA ARG A 283 -24.90 -9.42 -52.84
C ARG A 283 -24.58 -8.93 -51.44
N GLU A 284 -24.32 -7.64 -51.27
CA GLU A 284 -24.02 -7.05 -49.97
C GLU A 284 -24.67 -5.70 -49.72
N VAL A 285 -24.99 -5.44 -48.44
CA VAL A 285 -25.27 -4.10 -47.90
C VAL A 285 -24.15 -3.75 -46.94
N PRO A 286 -23.33 -2.72 -47.24
CA PRO A 286 -22.24 -2.32 -46.36
C PRO A 286 -22.76 -1.54 -45.14
N TYR A 287 -21.94 -1.46 -44.09
CA TYR A 287 -22.09 -0.58 -42.91
C TYR A 287 -23.53 -0.43 -42.41
N SER A 288 -24.01 -1.48 -41.75
CA SER A 288 -25.41 -1.64 -41.38
C SER A 288 -25.57 -1.76 -39.87
N VAL A 289 -26.49 -0.98 -39.30
CA VAL A 289 -26.89 -1.13 -37.90
C VAL A 289 -27.68 -2.43 -37.76
N VAL A 290 -27.21 -3.34 -36.90
CA VAL A 290 -27.87 -4.59 -36.56
C VAL A 290 -28.24 -4.55 -35.08
N THR A 291 -29.47 -4.92 -34.75
CA THR A 291 -29.97 -4.82 -33.37
C THR A 291 -30.51 -6.16 -32.90
N ALA A 292 -29.96 -6.66 -31.80
CA ALA A 292 -30.43 -7.84 -31.10
C ALA A 292 -31.40 -7.42 -29.98
N ILE A 293 -32.56 -8.07 -29.93
CA ILE A 293 -33.67 -7.72 -29.03
C ILE A 293 -34.25 -8.95 -28.35
N ASP A 294 -34.87 -8.75 -27.19
CA ASP A 294 -35.51 -9.81 -26.43
C ASP A 294 -36.86 -10.21 -27.06
N GLN A 295 -36.78 -11.02 -28.10
CA GLN A 295 -37.90 -11.65 -28.77
C GLN A 295 -37.68 -13.16 -28.74
N PRO A 296 -38.75 -13.98 -28.74
CA PRO A 296 -38.67 -15.44 -28.74
C PRO A 296 -38.30 -15.96 -30.14
N TRP A 297 -37.21 -15.44 -30.70
CA TRP A 297 -36.64 -15.80 -31.98
C TRP A 297 -35.51 -16.81 -31.79
N PRO A 298 -35.34 -17.78 -32.70
CA PRO A 298 -34.21 -18.71 -32.64
C PRO A 298 -32.85 -18.00 -32.72
N ASP A 299 -31.84 -18.52 -32.04
CA ASP A 299 -30.49 -17.92 -32.02
C ASP A 299 -29.74 -18.02 -33.35
N ASP A 300 -30.18 -18.91 -34.25
CA ASP A 300 -29.67 -19.07 -35.61
C ASP A 300 -30.48 -18.27 -36.65
N ALA A 301 -31.48 -17.49 -36.21
CA ALA A 301 -32.34 -16.69 -37.07
C ALA A 301 -31.86 -15.24 -37.23
N ILE A 302 -32.12 -14.69 -38.41
CA ILE A 302 -32.02 -13.25 -38.69
C ILE A 302 -33.29 -12.76 -39.36
N TYR A 303 -33.67 -11.52 -39.05
CA TYR A 303 -34.79 -10.81 -39.68
C TYR A 303 -34.25 -9.55 -40.34
N LEU A 304 -34.55 -9.34 -41.61
CA LEU A 304 -34.15 -8.13 -42.34
C LEU A 304 -35.32 -7.16 -42.40
N ASN A 305 -35.05 -5.86 -42.38
CA ASN A 305 -36.11 -4.91 -42.74
C ASN A 305 -36.40 -4.99 -44.26
N ASP A 306 -37.58 -4.54 -44.66
CA ASP A 306 -38.05 -4.65 -46.04
C ASP A 306 -37.14 -3.94 -47.06
N TRP A 307 -36.50 -2.83 -46.68
CA TRP A 307 -35.50 -2.16 -47.52
C TRP A 307 -34.28 -3.07 -47.78
N THR A 308 -33.72 -3.67 -46.73
CA THR A 308 -32.53 -4.53 -46.81
C THR A 308 -32.83 -5.84 -47.54
N ALA A 309 -34.01 -6.42 -47.29
CA ALA A 309 -34.46 -7.61 -48.00
C ALA A 309 -34.65 -7.35 -49.50
N LYS A 310 -35.19 -6.18 -49.89
CA LYS A 310 -35.30 -5.77 -51.30
C LYS A 310 -33.94 -5.54 -51.94
N ASP A 311 -33.03 -4.84 -51.28
CA ASP A 311 -31.69 -4.55 -51.81
C ASP A 311 -30.88 -5.83 -52.02
N LEU A 312 -31.00 -6.78 -51.09
CA LEU A 312 -30.36 -8.09 -51.19
C LEU A 312 -31.18 -9.09 -52.02
N ALA A 313 -32.36 -8.75 -52.53
CA ALA A 313 -33.32 -9.69 -53.13
C ALA A 313 -33.43 -11.02 -52.34
N ALA A 314 -33.60 -10.88 -51.02
CA ALA A 314 -33.51 -11.94 -50.04
C ALA A 314 -34.82 -12.75 -49.96
N LYS A 315 -34.71 -14.08 -49.80
CA LYS A 315 -35.86 -14.99 -49.62
C LYS A 315 -35.78 -15.72 -48.27
N PRO A 316 -36.88 -15.86 -47.52
CA PRO A 316 -36.88 -16.66 -46.29
C PRO A 316 -36.31 -18.06 -46.53
N GLY A 317 -35.44 -18.52 -45.62
CA GLY A 317 -34.68 -19.77 -45.74
C GLY A 317 -33.26 -19.60 -46.27
N GLU A 318 -32.91 -18.47 -46.90
CA GLU A 318 -31.54 -18.22 -47.36
C GLU A 318 -30.58 -17.97 -46.19
N GLN A 319 -29.29 -18.26 -46.43
CA GLN A 319 -28.22 -17.99 -45.47
C GLN A 319 -27.74 -16.55 -45.62
N VAL A 320 -27.80 -15.77 -44.55
CA VAL A 320 -27.29 -14.40 -44.46
C VAL A 320 -26.01 -14.42 -43.64
N THR A 321 -24.95 -13.81 -44.16
CA THR A 321 -23.68 -13.67 -43.45
C THR A 321 -23.51 -12.22 -42.99
N LEU A 322 -23.30 -12.05 -41.69
CA LEU A 322 -22.92 -10.79 -41.07
C LEU A 322 -21.40 -10.75 -40.92
N GLU A 323 -20.78 -9.71 -41.46
CA GLU A 323 -19.38 -9.39 -41.23
C GLU A 323 -19.30 -8.19 -40.28
N TYR A 324 -18.47 -8.25 -39.25
CA TYR A 324 -18.34 -7.19 -38.26
C TYR A 324 -16.92 -7.13 -37.69
N TYR A 325 -16.51 -5.95 -37.24
CA TYR A 325 -15.26 -5.78 -36.52
C TYR A 325 -15.38 -6.28 -35.08
N TYR A 326 -14.31 -6.84 -34.53
CA TYR A 326 -14.24 -7.29 -33.14
C TYR A 326 -12.84 -7.01 -32.60
N TRP A 327 -12.74 -6.34 -31.45
CA TRP A 327 -11.46 -6.18 -30.77
C TRP A 327 -11.12 -7.43 -29.98
N GLU A 328 -10.00 -8.04 -30.33
CA GLU A 328 -9.49 -9.18 -29.57
C GLU A 328 -8.88 -8.73 -28.23
N PRO A 329 -8.85 -9.61 -27.22
CA PRO A 329 -8.19 -9.31 -25.93
C PRO A 329 -6.72 -8.91 -26.06
N SER A 330 -6.05 -9.35 -27.13
CA SER A 330 -4.68 -8.94 -27.50
C SER A 330 -4.56 -7.48 -27.95
N GLY A 331 -5.68 -6.80 -28.19
CA GLY A 331 -5.73 -5.43 -28.66
C GLY A 331 -5.78 -5.26 -30.18
N SER A 332 -5.75 -6.35 -30.97
CA SER A 332 -5.90 -6.36 -32.44
C SER A 332 -7.36 -6.21 -32.88
N LEU A 333 -7.60 -5.45 -33.95
CA LEU A 333 -8.91 -5.39 -34.60
C LEU A 333 -9.01 -6.55 -35.60
N ALA A 334 -9.92 -7.47 -35.36
CA ALA A 334 -10.20 -8.59 -36.25
C ALA A 334 -11.54 -8.40 -36.95
N THR A 335 -11.66 -8.88 -38.18
CA THR A 335 -12.95 -9.02 -38.86
C THR A 335 -13.48 -10.42 -38.59
N ARG A 336 -14.70 -10.53 -38.04
CA ARG A 336 -15.39 -11.80 -37.81
C ARG A 336 -16.63 -11.89 -38.68
N THR A 337 -17.04 -13.13 -38.95
CA THR A 337 -18.26 -13.43 -39.69
C THR A 337 -19.16 -14.35 -38.88
N ALA A 338 -20.47 -14.15 -38.98
CA ALA A 338 -21.48 -15.03 -38.43
C ALA A 338 -22.58 -15.27 -39.46
N SER A 339 -23.06 -16.51 -39.57
CA SER A 339 -24.09 -16.88 -40.56
C SER A 339 -25.38 -17.27 -39.86
N PHE A 340 -26.49 -16.80 -40.41
CA PHE A 340 -27.85 -16.99 -39.88
C PHE A 340 -28.80 -17.40 -41.00
N THR A 341 -29.92 -18.04 -40.66
CA THR A 341 -31.01 -18.32 -41.59
C THR A 341 -32.01 -17.18 -41.58
N LEU A 342 -32.33 -16.62 -42.75
CA LEU A 342 -33.36 -15.60 -42.87
C LEU A 342 -34.74 -16.18 -42.54
N LYS A 343 -35.32 -15.82 -41.41
CA LYS A 343 -36.65 -16.34 -40.99
C LYS A 343 -37.80 -15.43 -41.41
N GLY A 344 -37.57 -14.13 -41.56
CA GLY A 344 -38.61 -13.20 -41.95
C GLY A 344 -38.10 -11.84 -42.38
N VAL A 345 -39.00 -11.07 -42.98
CA VAL A 345 -38.79 -9.69 -43.39
C VAL A 345 -39.75 -8.80 -42.60
N LEU A 346 -39.21 -7.78 -41.93
CA LEU A 346 -40.00 -6.83 -41.15
C LEU A 346 -40.44 -5.67 -42.05
N PRO A 347 -41.72 -5.28 -42.03
CA PRO A 347 -42.19 -4.12 -42.78
C PRO A 347 -41.48 -2.85 -42.31
N MET A 348 -41.33 -1.83 -43.17
CA MET A 348 -40.74 -0.52 -42.81
C MET A 348 -41.66 0.32 -41.90
N THR A 349 -42.16 -0.28 -40.82
CA THR A 349 -43.07 0.27 -39.81
C THR A 349 -42.73 -0.32 -38.43
N GLY A 350 -43.14 0.35 -37.35
CA GLY A 350 -42.95 -0.18 -35.99
C GLY A 350 -41.48 -0.23 -35.57
N ILE A 351 -40.98 -1.41 -35.21
CA ILE A 351 -39.62 -1.61 -34.69
C ILE A 351 -38.53 -1.50 -35.77
N ALA A 352 -38.84 -1.81 -37.03
CA ALA A 352 -37.88 -1.77 -38.14
C ALA A 352 -37.41 -0.34 -38.50
N VAL A 353 -38.18 0.67 -38.09
CA VAL A 353 -37.89 2.10 -38.29
C VAL A 353 -37.65 2.81 -36.96
N ASP A 354 -37.45 2.05 -35.88
CA ASP A 354 -37.13 2.60 -34.57
C ASP A 354 -35.65 2.99 -34.48
N ARG A 355 -35.38 4.27 -34.74
CA ARG A 355 -34.04 4.84 -34.60
C ARG A 355 -33.54 4.88 -33.15
N ASP A 356 -34.45 4.85 -32.18
CA ASP A 356 -34.16 4.98 -30.75
C ASP A 356 -33.73 3.66 -30.10
N LEU A 357 -33.68 2.55 -30.84
CA LEU A 357 -33.05 1.31 -30.39
C LEU A 357 -31.53 1.46 -30.27
N THR A 358 -30.96 2.26 -31.16
CA THR A 358 -29.53 2.56 -31.17
C THR A 358 -29.28 3.69 -30.16
N PRO A 359 -28.38 3.51 -29.17
CA PRO A 359 -28.00 4.61 -28.29
C PRO A 359 -27.22 5.69 -29.06
N ASP A 360 -27.10 6.87 -28.45
CA ASP A 360 -26.32 7.97 -29.03
C ASP A 360 -24.82 7.59 -29.10
N TYR A 361 -24.27 7.51 -30.31
CA TYR A 361 -22.86 7.25 -30.56
C TYR A 361 -22.18 8.51 -31.15
N PRO A 362 -21.25 9.14 -30.41
CA PRO A 362 -20.51 10.29 -30.90
C PRO A 362 -19.78 10.00 -32.21
N GLY A 363 -19.87 10.91 -33.18
CA GLY A 363 -19.26 10.77 -34.51
C GLY A 363 -20.03 9.90 -35.51
N ILE A 364 -21.10 9.19 -35.09
CA ILE A 364 -21.98 8.43 -35.99
C ILE A 364 -23.40 9.01 -35.96
N THR A 365 -24.06 9.03 -34.80
CA THR A 365 -25.47 9.42 -34.69
C THR A 365 -25.72 10.88 -35.09
N GLU A 366 -24.72 11.75 -34.90
CA GLU A 366 -24.76 13.19 -35.19
C GLU A 366 -24.50 13.52 -36.66
N ALA A 367 -23.89 12.62 -37.44
CA ALA A 367 -23.43 12.91 -38.80
C ALA A 367 -24.60 13.01 -39.79
N ASP A 368 -24.67 14.06 -40.61
CA ASP A 368 -25.76 14.27 -41.57
C ASP A 368 -25.78 13.23 -42.69
N THR A 369 -24.60 12.81 -43.16
CA THR A 369 -24.39 11.77 -44.17
C THR A 369 -23.51 10.63 -43.64
N ILE A 370 -23.52 9.46 -44.30
CA ILE A 370 -22.61 8.36 -43.94
C ILE A 370 -21.16 8.75 -44.25
N GLY A 371 -20.95 9.54 -45.32
CA GLY A 371 -19.64 10.09 -45.66
C GLY A 371 -18.99 10.96 -44.56
N ASP A 372 -19.79 11.54 -43.65
CA ASP A 372 -19.31 12.37 -42.54
C ASP A 372 -19.07 11.58 -41.24
N TRP A 373 -19.17 10.25 -41.27
CA TRP A 373 -18.92 9.42 -40.09
C TRP A 373 -17.45 9.53 -39.66
N ASP A 374 -17.23 9.77 -38.36
CA ASP A 374 -15.91 9.76 -37.71
C ASP A 374 -15.84 8.67 -36.61
N PRO A 375 -15.88 7.38 -36.98
CA PRO A 375 -15.87 6.28 -36.03
C PRO A 375 -14.46 5.99 -35.50
N PRO A 376 -14.35 5.35 -34.32
CA PRO A 376 -13.06 4.97 -33.71
C PRO A 376 -12.39 3.75 -34.37
N PHE A 377 -12.87 3.31 -35.53
CA PHE A 377 -12.42 2.13 -36.26
C PHE A 377 -12.41 2.42 -37.77
N PRO A 378 -11.59 1.72 -38.57
CA PRO A 378 -11.52 1.94 -40.01
C PRO A 378 -12.86 1.64 -40.68
N VAL A 379 -13.37 2.61 -41.44
CA VAL A 379 -14.54 2.45 -42.32
C VAL A 379 -14.13 2.82 -43.73
N ASP A 380 -14.37 1.92 -44.68
CA ASP A 380 -14.15 2.17 -46.10
C ASP A 380 -15.39 2.83 -46.71
N LEU A 381 -15.45 4.15 -46.56
CA LEU A 381 -16.55 4.97 -47.05
C LEU A 381 -16.75 4.86 -48.57
N LYS A 382 -15.76 4.37 -49.34
CA LYS A 382 -15.91 4.13 -50.79
C LYS A 382 -16.90 3.02 -51.11
N ARG A 383 -17.19 2.13 -50.15
CA ARG A 383 -18.18 1.06 -50.31
C ARG A 383 -19.62 1.57 -50.17
N VAL A 384 -19.82 2.75 -49.57
CA VAL A 384 -21.14 3.33 -49.34
C VAL A 384 -21.74 3.75 -50.68
N ARG A 385 -22.95 3.26 -50.98
CA ARG A 385 -23.64 3.53 -52.26
C ARG A 385 -24.62 4.69 -52.08
N PRO A 386 -25.03 5.39 -53.16
CA PRO A 386 -26.01 6.47 -53.05
C PRO A 386 -27.33 6.08 -52.36
N ARG A 387 -27.81 4.85 -52.58
CA ARG A 387 -29.02 4.32 -51.91
C ARG A 387 -28.86 4.13 -50.40
N ASP A 388 -27.63 3.88 -49.92
CA ASP A 388 -27.34 3.76 -48.49
C ASP A 388 -27.41 5.14 -47.81
N GLU A 389 -26.96 6.19 -48.51
CA GLU A 389 -27.12 7.59 -48.08
C GLU A 389 -28.59 8.00 -48.04
N ASP A 390 -29.39 7.62 -49.04
CA ASP A 390 -30.83 7.88 -49.05
C ASP A 390 -31.54 7.19 -47.87
N TYR A 391 -31.12 5.97 -47.52
CA TYR A 391 -31.60 5.28 -46.32
C TYR A 391 -31.23 6.07 -45.05
N TRP A 392 -29.97 6.50 -44.92
CA TRP A 392 -29.51 7.26 -43.75
C TRP A 392 -30.27 8.57 -43.57
N LYS A 393 -30.46 9.34 -44.65
CA LYS A 393 -31.24 10.59 -44.61
C LYS A 393 -32.67 10.39 -44.11
N LYS A 394 -33.32 9.29 -44.52
CA LYS A 394 -34.72 9.03 -44.16
C LYS A 394 -34.90 8.31 -42.82
N TYR A 395 -34.09 7.31 -42.53
CA TYR A 395 -34.29 6.38 -41.42
C TYR A 395 -33.18 6.42 -40.36
N ARG A 396 -32.07 7.14 -40.60
CA ARG A 396 -30.94 7.30 -39.67
C ARG A 396 -30.45 5.93 -39.14
N THR A 397 -30.28 5.81 -37.82
CA THR A 397 -29.83 4.62 -37.08
C THR A 397 -30.86 3.49 -37.00
N SER A 398 -31.96 3.54 -37.77
CA SER A 398 -32.95 2.46 -37.80
C SER A 398 -32.29 1.14 -38.25
N PRO A 399 -32.47 0.03 -37.52
CA PRO A 399 -31.75 -1.21 -37.81
C PRO A 399 -32.13 -1.80 -39.18
N LYS A 400 -31.12 -2.28 -39.91
CA LYS A 400 -31.27 -2.99 -41.19
C LYS A 400 -31.50 -4.50 -40.99
N ALA A 401 -31.04 -5.03 -39.87
CA ALA A 401 -31.25 -6.42 -39.48
C ALA A 401 -31.46 -6.58 -37.97
N PHE A 402 -32.14 -7.66 -37.60
CA PHE A 402 -32.44 -8.01 -36.22
C PHE A 402 -32.09 -9.46 -35.92
N LEU A 403 -31.66 -9.69 -34.67
CA LEU A 403 -31.28 -11.01 -34.12
C LEU A 403 -31.97 -11.23 -32.77
N SER A 404 -31.97 -12.46 -32.27
CA SER A 404 -32.29 -12.72 -30.85
C SER A 404 -31.25 -12.02 -29.95
N LEU A 405 -31.67 -11.55 -28.78
CA LEU A 405 -30.76 -10.93 -27.80
C LEU A 405 -29.60 -11.87 -27.46
N ALA A 406 -29.89 -13.16 -27.25
CA ALA A 406 -28.88 -14.18 -26.94
C ALA A 406 -27.83 -14.34 -28.06
N ALA A 407 -28.25 -14.31 -29.33
CA ALA A 407 -27.33 -14.33 -30.47
C ALA A 407 -26.42 -13.08 -30.49
N GLY A 408 -26.99 -11.89 -30.31
CA GLY A 408 -26.22 -10.64 -30.24
C GLY A 408 -25.22 -10.62 -29.08
N GLN A 409 -25.64 -11.08 -27.89
CA GLN A 409 -24.79 -11.18 -26.71
C GLN A 409 -23.62 -12.16 -26.92
N LYS A 410 -23.85 -13.26 -27.63
CA LYS A 410 -22.80 -14.23 -27.97
C LYS A 410 -21.78 -13.65 -28.97
N LEU A 411 -22.22 -12.81 -29.91
CA LEU A 411 -21.33 -12.21 -30.91
C LEU A 411 -20.54 -11.01 -30.39
N TRP A 412 -21.20 -10.13 -29.62
CA TRP A 412 -20.70 -8.78 -29.32
C TRP A 412 -20.55 -8.50 -27.82
N GLY A 413 -21.00 -9.41 -26.95
CA GLY A 413 -20.86 -9.28 -25.51
C GLY A 413 -19.41 -9.14 -25.06
N SER A 414 -19.20 -8.37 -23.99
CA SER A 414 -17.87 -8.12 -23.42
C SER A 414 -17.89 -8.24 -21.90
N ARG A 415 -16.72 -8.28 -21.27
CA ARG A 415 -16.60 -8.22 -19.80
C ARG A 415 -17.21 -6.97 -19.16
N PHE A 416 -17.48 -5.93 -19.96
CA PHE A 416 -18.06 -4.67 -19.50
C PHE A 416 -19.59 -4.65 -19.60
N GLY A 417 -20.19 -5.64 -20.29
CA GLY A 417 -21.64 -5.80 -20.36
C GLY A 417 -22.15 -6.44 -21.65
N HIS A 418 -23.45 -6.75 -21.62
CA HIS A 418 -24.16 -7.55 -22.62
C HIS A 418 -25.38 -6.82 -23.22
N ALA A 419 -25.44 -5.50 -23.11
CA ALA A 419 -26.44 -4.67 -23.75
C ALA A 419 -25.86 -3.28 -24.02
N THR A 420 -26.42 -2.56 -24.98
CA THR A 420 -26.03 -1.17 -25.30
C THR A 420 -27.06 -0.16 -24.79
N SER A 421 -28.32 -0.59 -24.68
CA SER A 421 -29.40 0.19 -24.06
C SER A 421 -30.42 -0.77 -23.41
N ILE A 422 -31.26 -0.25 -22.51
CA ILE A 422 -32.42 -0.99 -21.98
C ILE A 422 -33.67 -0.16 -22.23
N ARG A 423 -34.67 -0.77 -22.85
CA ARG A 423 -36.00 -0.18 -23.05
C ARG A 423 -36.89 -0.49 -21.85
N ILE A 424 -37.51 0.53 -21.27
CA ILE A 424 -38.54 0.35 -20.24
C ILE A 424 -39.88 0.73 -20.85
N GLU A 425 -40.80 -0.22 -20.91
CA GLU A 425 -42.15 0.01 -21.43
C GLU A 425 -43.14 0.39 -20.32
N GLY A 426 -44.22 1.07 -20.70
CA GLY A 426 -45.34 1.39 -19.81
C GLY A 426 -45.15 2.67 -18.99
N THR A 427 -44.09 3.44 -19.25
CA THR A 427 -43.89 4.76 -18.66
C THR A 427 -43.00 5.62 -19.56
N SER A 428 -43.31 6.91 -19.63
CA SER A 428 -42.44 7.94 -20.22
C SER A 428 -41.98 8.97 -19.18
N ASP A 429 -42.30 8.76 -17.89
CA ASP A 429 -41.89 9.62 -16.78
C ASP A 429 -40.46 9.30 -16.35
N ALA A 430 -39.51 9.93 -17.04
CA ALA A 430 -38.09 9.78 -16.77
C ALA A 430 -37.70 10.24 -15.36
N ALA A 431 -38.38 11.25 -14.79
CA ALA A 431 -38.02 11.82 -13.49
C ALA A 431 -38.37 10.86 -12.35
N ALA A 432 -39.60 10.33 -12.35
CA ALA A 432 -40.03 9.36 -11.35
C ALA A 432 -39.21 8.06 -11.43
N PHE A 433 -38.92 7.59 -12.66
CA PHE A 433 -38.09 6.39 -12.83
C PHE A 433 -36.64 6.63 -12.39
N SER A 434 -36.04 7.79 -12.73
CA SER A 434 -34.67 8.13 -12.33
C SER A 434 -34.51 8.16 -10.81
N SER A 435 -35.49 8.70 -10.08
CA SER A 435 -35.47 8.71 -8.61
C SER A 435 -35.50 7.29 -8.03
N ARG A 436 -36.36 6.41 -8.55
CA ARG A 436 -36.44 5.00 -8.14
C ARG A 436 -35.16 4.23 -8.46
N LEU A 437 -34.61 4.42 -9.67
CA LEU A 437 -33.37 3.78 -10.08
C LEU A 437 -32.19 4.24 -9.20
N ARG A 438 -32.03 5.55 -8.99
CA ARG A 438 -30.97 6.10 -8.13
C ARG A 438 -31.02 5.53 -6.71
N ALA A 439 -32.21 5.34 -6.15
CA ALA A 439 -32.40 4.76 -4.82
C ALA A 439 -32.01 3.27 -4.73
N ALA A 440 -32.12 2.53 -5.84
CA ALA A 440 -31.81 1.10 -5.90
C ALA A 440 -30.35 0.77 -6.21
N LEU A 441 -29.55 1.75 -6.65
CA LEU A 441 -28.16 1.57 -7.06
C LEU A 441 -27.18 1.80 -5.90
N ASP A 442 -26.14 0.98 -5.84
CA ASP A 442 -24.96 1.23 -5.01
C ASP A 442 -23.83 1.77 -5.90
N PRO A 443 -23.37 3.03 -5.71
CA PRO A 443 -22.27 3.62 -6.48
C PRO A 443 -21.01 2.75 -6.54
N ALA A 444 -20.72 2.01 -5.47
CA ALA A 444 -19.55 1.14 -5.41
C ALA A 444 -19.60 -0.01 -6.44
N GLN A 445 -20.79 -0.56 -6.71
CA GLN A 445 -20.98 -1.64 -7.70
C GLN A 445 -20.86 -1.14 -9.14
N LEU A 446 -20.96 0.18 -9.35
CA LEU A 446 -20.85 0.84 -10.66
C LEU A 446 -19.47 1.50 -10.85
N GLY A 447 -18.48 1.12 -10.05
CA GLY A 447 -17.09 1.57 -10.23
C GLY A 447 -16.75 2.92 -9.59
N MET A 448 -17.61 3.45 -8.70
CA MET A 448 -17.27 4.59 -7.84
C MET A 448 -16.80 4.07 -6.47
N ALA A 449 -15.50 3.83 -6.36
CA ALA A 449 -14.89 3.24 -5.17
C ALA A 449 -14.59 4.31 -4.11
N VAL A 450 -14.95 4.02 -2.85
CA VAL A 450 -14.59 4.83 -1.69
C VAL A 450 -13.56 4.06 -0.87
N TYR A 451 -12.40 4.64 -0.62
CA TYR A 451 -11.37 4.04 0.22
C TYR A 451 -10.70 5.09 1.11
N SER A 452 -10.15 4.65 2.25
CA SER A 452 -9.37 5.50 3.14
C SER A 452 -7.88 5.34 2.82
N PRO A 453 -7.26 6.28 2.09
CA PRO A 453 -5.80 6.23 1.88
C PRO A 453 -5.07 6.39 3.21
N ARG A 454 -5.64 7.11 4.20
CA ARG A 454 -5.07 7.26 5.53
C ARG A 454 -4.94 5.92 6.26
N ALA A 455 -6.00 5.11 6.29
CA ALA A 455 -5.96 3.79 6.91
C ALA A 455 -4.96 2.86 6.19
N GLN A 456 -5.00 2.83 4.85
CA GLN A 456 -4.06 2.02 4.05
C GLN A 456 -2.62 2.44 4.27
N ALA A 457 -2.35 3.73 4.31
CA ALA A 457 -1.00 4.25 4.41
C ALA A 457 -0.45 4.17 5.84
N LEU A 458 -1.29 4.25 6.87
CA LEU A 458 -0.91 3.89 8.26
C LEU A 458 -0.55 2.40 8.39
N GLY A 459 -1.32 1.52 7.74
CA GLY A 459 -1.00 0.10 7.66
C GLY A 459 0.32 -0.15 6.92
N ALA A 460 0.53 0.53 5.79
CA ALA A 460 1.77 0.42 5.01
C ALA A 460 2.98 1.05 5.71
N ALA A 461 2.80 2.10 6.52
CA ALA A 461 3.86 2.77 7.27
C ALA A 461 4.43 1.91 8.41
N GLN A 462 3.68 0.91 8.90
CA GLN A 462 4.24 -0.10 9.81
C GLN A 462 5.29 -0.98 9.10
N GLY A 463 5.30 -1.00 7.76
CA GLY A 463 6.24 -1.75 6.94
C GLY A 463 6.00 -3.26 7.03
N SER A 464 6.68 -4.01 6.16
CA SER A 464 6.83 -5.47 6.33
C SER A 464 7.88 -5.83 7.37
N THR A 465 8.70 -4.85 7.79
CA THR A 465 9.97 -5.06 8.49
C THR A 465 10.01 -4.09 9.69
N ASP A 466 9.93 -4.62 10.91
CA ASP A 466 9.99 -3.79 12.13
C ASP A 466 11.44 -3.41 12.44
N PHE A 467 11.87 -2.24 11.96
CA PHE A 467 13.22 -1.73 12.21
C PHE A 467 13.56 -1.66 13.71
N GLY A 468 12.59 -1.38 14.59
CA GLY A 468 12.82 -1.34 16.03
C GLY A 468 13.22 -2.71 16.58
N GLU A 469 12.62 -3.78 16.06
CA GLU A 469 12.98 -5.15 16.41
C GLU A 469 14.41 -5.47 15.99
N TYR A 470 14.79 -5.15 14.75
CA TYR A 470 16.16 -5.33 14.26
C TYR A 470 17.19 -4.55 15.06
N PHE A 471 16.93 -3.27 15.37
CA PHE A 471 17.85 -2.49 16.20
C PHE A 471 17.99 -3.07 17.60
N THR A 472 16.90 -3.55 18.20
CA THR A 472 16.92 -4.22 19.50
C THR A 472 17.76 -5.49 19.44
N TYR A 473 17.60 -6.30 18.39
CA TYR A 473 18.36 -7.53 18.22
C TYR A 473 19.84 -7.32 17.90
N PHE A 474 20.21 -6.37 17.05
CA PHE A 474 21.63 -6.05 16.83
C PHE A 474 22.26 -5.46 18.09
N SER A 475 21.49 -4.72 18.88
CA SER A 475 21.90 -4.16 20.15
C SER A 475 22.06 -5.21 21.25
N PHE A 476 21.45 -6.39 21.12
CA PHE A 476 21.56 -7.48 22.10
C PHE A 476 23.02 -7.82 22.42
N PHE A 477 23.88 -7.94 21.41
CA PHE A 477 25.29 -8.26 21.64
C PHE A 477 25.99 -7.18 22.47
N LEU A 478 25.75 -5.91 22.15
CA LEU A 478 26.31 -4.78 22.90
C LEU A 478 25.78 -4.73 24.34
N VAL A 479 24.48 -4.98 24.54
CA VAL A 479 23.85 -5.06 25.87
C VAL A 479 24.46 -6.21 26.68
N VAL A 480 24.55 -7.41 26.11
CA VAL A 480 25.15 -8.58 26.76
C VAL A 480 26.61 -8.31 27.10
N SER A 481 27.42 -7.81 26.15
CA SER A 481 28.83 -7.48 26.41
C SER A 481 28.98 -6.43 27.52
N ALA A 482 28.17 -5.38 27.53
CA ALA A 482 28.19 -4.37 28.58
C ALA A 482 27.79 -4.95 29.94
N LEU A 483 26.81 -5.86 30.00
CA LEU A 483 26.39 -6.55 31.22
C LEU A 483 27.44 -7.54 31.72
N LEU A 484 28.09 -8.30 30.82
CA LEU A 484 29.20 -9.20 31.18
C LEU A 484 30.37 -8.42 31.76
N LEU A 485 30.72 -7.29 31.13
CA LEU A 485 31.76 -6.39 31.61
C LEU A 485 31.41 -5.78 32.98
N THR A 486 30.14 -5.39 33.16
CA THR A 486 29.60 -4.92 34.45
C THR A 486 29.74 -5.99 35.52
N GLY A 487 29.34 -7.23 35.21
CA GLY A 487 29.47 -8.38 36.10
C GLY A 487 30.92 -8.65 36.48
N LEU A 488 31.85 -8.56 35.52
CA LEU A 488 33.28 -8.74 35.74
C LEU A 488 33.85 -7.65 36.66
N PHE A 489 33.54 -6.37 36.42
CA PHE A 489 34.02 -5.27 37.25
C PHE A 489 33.44 -5.33 38.66
N PHE A 490 32.16 -5.69 38.80
CA PHE A 490 31.54 -5.87 40.09
C PHE A 490 32.16 -7.05 40.86
N GLN A 491 32.42 -8.17 40.16
CA GLN A 491 33.12 -9.32 40.72
C GLN A 491 34.53 -8.96 41.18
N LEU A 492 35.30 -8.21 40.37
CA LEU A 492 36.63 -7.72 40.74
C LEU A 492 36.56 -6.78 41.95
N GLY A 493 35.54 -5.91 42.02
CA GLY A 493 35.31 -5.02 43.16
C GLY A 493 35.04 -5.79 44.46
N ILE A 494 34.31 -6.89 44.38
CA ILE A 494 34.12 -7.76 45.55
C ILE A 494 35.41 -8.52 45.90
N GLU A 495 36.18 -8.98 44.91
CA GLU A 495 37.49 -9.63 45.13
C GLU A 495 38.45 -8.74 45.92
N GLN A 496 38.51 -7.45 45.58
CA GLN A 496 39.32 -6.46 46.31
C GLN A 496 38.86 -6.25 47.77
N ARG A 497 37.61 -6.60 48.06
CA ARG A 497 36.94 -6.39 49.35
C ARG A 497 36.76 -7.67 50.17
N LEU A 498 37.37 -8.80 49.74
CA LEU A 498 37.24 -10.07 50.46
C LEU A 498 37.75 -9.98 51.90
N ARG A 499 38.82 -9.22 52.15
CA ARG A 499 39.35 -8.98 53.51
C ARG A 499 38.36 -8.19 54.37
N GLU A 500 37.74 -7.14 53.82
CA GLU A 500 36.68 -6.36 54.50
C GLU A 500 35.50 -7.28 54.89
N ILE A 501 35.04 -8.11 53.96
CA ILE A 501 33.98 -9.10 54.19
C ILE A 501 34.38 -10.08 55.30
N GLY A 502 35.62 -10.56 55.28
CA GLY A 502 36.18 -11.44 56.31
C GLY A 502 36.19 -10.80 57.69
N THR A 503 36.65 -9.55 57.80
CA THR A 503 36.67 -8.79 59.07
C THR A 503 35.25 -8.53 59.59
N LEU A 504 34.32 -8.12 58.72
CA LEU A 504 32.91 -7.91 59.12
C LEU A 504 32.29 -9.20 59.68
N ARG A 505 32.55 -10.34 59.04
CA ARG A 505 32.07 -11.65 59.53
C ARG A 505 32.76 -12.07 60.84
N ALA A 506 34.05 -11.79 61.00
CA ALA A 506 34.80 -12.10 62.22
C ALA A 506 34.33 -11.29 63.44
N VAL A 507 33.89 -10.05 63.24
CA VAL A 507 33.33 -9.16 64.28
C VAL A 507 31.85 -9.49 64.58
N GLY A 508 31.29 -10.54 63.97
CA GLY A 508 29.95 -11.06 64.29
C GLY A 508 28.82 -10.57 63.38
N PHE A 509 29.11 -9.93 62.23
CA PHE A 509 28.05 -9.61 61.28
C PHE A 509 27.52 -10.89 60.59
N PRO A 510 26.19 -11.11 60.56
CA PRO A 510 25.63 -12.27 59.89
C PRO A 510 25.79 -12.14 58.37
N ALA A 511 26.02 -13.26 57.69
CA ALA A 511 26.22 -13.31 56.24
C ALA A 511 25.05 -12.69 55.45
N ALA A 512 23.83 -12.77 55.97
CA ALA A 512 22.65 -12.12 55.38
C ALA A 512 22.74 -10.59 55.39
N ARG A 513 23.31 -9.98 56.45
CA ARG A 513 23.47 -8.53 56.58
C ARG A 513 24.58 -8.02 55.66
N VAL A 514 25.68 -8.75 55.55
CA VAL A 514 26.76 -8.45 54.59
C VAL A 514 26.26 -8.61 53.16
N ARG A 515 25.48 -9.65 52.84
CA ARG A 515 24.85 -9.79 51.52
C ARG A 515 23.92 -8.63 51.20
N ARG A 516 23.04 -8.22 52.14
CA ARG A 516 22.16 -7.06 51.95
C ARG A 516 22.94 -5.78 51.67
N LEU A 517 24.12 -5.60 52.28
CA LEU A 517 24.99 -4.45 52.02
C LEU A 517 25.40 -4.37 50.55
N PHE A 518 25.98 -5.44 50.00
CA PHE A 518 26.41 -5.44 48.60
C PHE A 518 25.24 -5.46 47.60
N VAL A 519 24.10 -6.04 47.96
CA VAL A 519 22.87 -5.95 47.13
C VAL A 519 22.37 -4.50 47.06
N ALA A 520 22.40 -3.77 48.18
CA ALA A 520 22.01 -2.36 48.21
C ALA A 520 23.01 -1.48 47.43
N GLU A 521 24.32 -1.73 47.56
CA GLU A 521 25.34 -1.06 46.76
C GLU A 521 25.12 -1.32 45.26
N GLY A 522 24.96 -2.60 44.86
CA GLY A 522 24.69 -2.98 43.48
C GLY A 522 23.43 -2.34 42.90
N PHE A 523 22.35 -2.27 43.70
CA PHE A 523 21.12 -1.58 43.29
C PHE A 523 21.35 -0.09 43.05
N LEU A 524 22.05 0.61 43.94
CA LEU A 524 22.36 2.04 43.79
C LEU A 524 23.27 2.30 42.58
N LEU A 525 24.24 1.43 42.32
CA LEU A 525 25.10 1.52 41.13
C LEU A 525 24.29 1.28 39.85
N SER A 526 23.40 0.28 39.83
CA SER A 526 22.52 0.05 38.69
C SER A 526 21.56 1.21 38.45
N LEU A 527 21.04 1.84 39.51
CA LEU A 527 20.18 3.01 39.41
C LEU A 527 20.92 4.23 38.86
N ALA A 528 22.12 4.52 39.37
CA ALA A 528 22.97 5.61 38.86
C ALA A 528 23.39 5.37 37.40
N GLY A 529 23.75 4.13 37.07
CA GLY A 529 24.06 3.71 35.70
C GLY A 529 22.85 3.86 34.78
N ALA A 530 21.66 3.46 35.22
CA ALA A 530 20.44 3.63 34.43
C ALA A 530 20.12 5.10 34.17
N ALA A 531 20.23 5.98 35.18
CA ALA A 531 20.03 7.41 35.00
C ALA A 531 21.00 8.02 33.97
N LEU A 532 22.30 7.68 34.06
CA LEU A 532 23.30 8.13 33.10
C LEU A 532 23.07 7.52 31.71
N GLY A 533 22.68 6.25 31.66
CA GLY A 533 22.37 5.53 30.43
C GLY A 533 21.14 6.10 29.72
N THR A 534 20.11 6.51 30.43
CA THR A 534 18.92 7.16 29.84
C THR A 534 19.28 8.46 29.13
N ILE A 535 20.17 9.27 29.70
CA ILE A 535 20.68 10.48 29.04
C ILE A 535 21.49 10.10 27.79
N GLY A 536 22.36 9.09 27.92
CA GLY A 536 23.15 8.56 26.80
C GLY A 536 22.30 7.95 25.69
N ALA A 537 21.13 7.37 26.02
CA ALA A 537 20.23 6.73 25.07
C ALA A 537 19.72 7.71 24.01
N VAL A 538 19.37 8.94 24.42
CA VAL A 538 18.90 9.98 23.49
C VAL A 538 20.02 10.41 22.56
N ALA A 539 21.24 10.58 23.07
CA ALA A 539 22.40 10.91 22.25
C ALA A 539 22.76 9.78 21.27
N TYR A 540 22.73 8.53 21.73
CA TYR A 540 22.96 7.34 20.91
C TYR A 540 21.91 7.19 19.81
N ALA A 541 20.63 7.33 20.15
CA ALA A 541 19.54 7.30 19.17
C ALA A 541 19.67 8.41 18.12
N SER A 542 20.01 9.63 18.56
CA SER A 542 20.27 10.77 17.66
C SER A 542 21.41 10.48 16.69
N PHE A 543 22.49 9.87 17.16
CA PHE A 543 23.64 9.48 16.34
C PHE A 543 23.29 8.37 15.35
N LEU A 544 22.53 7.35 15.76
CA LEU A 544 22.07 6.31 14.84
C LEU A 544 21.15 6.86 13.75
N LEU A 545 20.20 7.72 14.10
CA LEU A 545 19.34 8.39 13.12
C LEU A 545 20.15 9.30 12.18
N TYR A 546 21.21 9.94 12.68
CA TYR A 546 22.18 10.64 11.83
C TYR A 546 22.83 9.70 10.81
N GLY A 547 23.28 8.52 11.25
CA GLY A 547 23.84 7.52 10.33
C GLY A 547 22.83 7.06 9.26
N LEU A 548 21.56 6.84 9.65
CA LEU A 548 20.51 6.42 8.72
C LEU A 548 20.15 7.49 7.70
N ARG A 549 20.12 8.78 8.09
CA ARG A 549 19.80 9.88 7.16
C ARG A 549 20.93 10.22 6.18
N THR A 550 22.20 9.93 6.54
CA THR A 550 23.39 10.28 5.74
C THR A 550 24.04 9.07 5.08
N TRP A 551 24.58 8.14 5.87
CA TRP A 551 25.48 7.07 5.40
C TRP A 551 24.72 5.87 4.86
N TRP A 552 23.56 5.57 5.44
CA TRP A 552 22.74 4.41 5.06
C TRP A 552 21.42 4.79 4.37
N ARG A 553 21.39 5.95 3.70
CA ARG A 553 20.18 6.44 3.02
C ARG A 553 19.59 5.43 2.03
N GLY A 554 20.43 4.66 1.34
CA GLY A 554 19.99 3.62 0.40
C GLY A 554 19.26 2.44 1.06
N ALA A 555 19.44 2.20 2.37
CA ALA A 555 18.81 1.10 3.09
C ALA A 555 17.44 1.47 3.67
N VAL A 556 17.23 2.73 4.07
CA VAL A 556 15.96 3.20 4.67
C VAL A 556 15.06 3.90 3.64
N GLY A 557 15.58 4.22 2.46
CA GLY A 557 14.82 4.80 1.35
C GLY A 557 14.38 6.25 1.56
N THR A 558 14.62 6.85 2.73
CA THR A 558 14.22 8.23 3.07
C THR A 558 15.31 8.97 3.85
N GLY A 559 15.38 10.29 3.66
CA GLY A 559 16.25 11.18 4.44
C GLY A 559 15.55 11.93 5.58
N LEU A 560 14.23 11.75 5.73
CA LEU A 560 13.34 12.53 6.60
C LEU A 560 13.08 11.83 7.95
N LEU A 561 14.12 11.22 8.54
CA LEU A 561 14.02 10.63 9.87
C LEU A 561 14.26 11.68 10.94
N THR A 562 13.31 11.81 11.86
CA THR A 562 13.38 12.72 12.99
C THR A 562 13.34 11.95 14.31
N LEU A 563 14.06 12.47 15.30
CA LEU A 563 14.13 11.85 16.62
C LEU A 563 12.79 12.04 17.35
N HIS A 564 12.12 10.94 17.65
CA HIS A 564 10.94 10.89 18.51
C HIS A 564 11.27 10.15 19.79
N VAL A 565 11.37 10.89 20.90
CA VAL A 565 11.65 10.32 22.20
C VAL A 565 10.34 9.92 22.87
N SER A 566 9.99 8.64 22.78
CA SER A 566 8.88 8.05 23.53
C SER A 566 9.29 7.80 24.98
N PRO A 567 8.62 8.40 25.99
CA PRO A 567 8.92 8.14 27.39
C PRO A 567 8.77 6.66 27.75
N GLY A 568 7.77 5.98 27.16
CA GLY A 568 7.52 4.56 27.40
C GLY A 568 8.71 3.67 27.02
N SER A 569 9.26 3.87 25.82
CA SER A 569 10.41 3.10 25.33
C SER A 569 11.70 3.47 26.05
N LEU A 570 11.89 4.76 26.34
CA LEU A 570 13.05 5.26 27.05
C LEU A 570 13.14 4.68 28.47
N PHE A 571 12.07 4.83 29.26
CA PHE A 571 12.01 4.31 30.64
C PHE A 571 11.84 2.80 30.69
N GLY A 572 11.09 2.20 29.75
CA GLY A 572 10.97 0.75 29.64
C GLY A 572 12.32 0.07 29.41
N GLY A 573 13.12 0.58 28.47
CA GLY A 573 14.49 0.13 28.26
C GLY A 573 15.41 0.37 29.47
N ALA A 574 15.24 1.50 30.16
CA ALA A 574 16.05 1.84 31.32
C ALA A 574 15.76 0.92 32.52
N ILE A 575 14.48 0.65 32.77
CA ILE A 575 14.03 -0.28 33.82
C ILE A 575 14.49 -1.70 33.47
N ALA A 576 14.32 -2.14 32.22
CA ALA A 576 14.77 -3.46 31.79
C ALA A 576 16.28 -3.63 31.94
N GLY A 577 17.07 -2.68 31.43
CA GLY A 577 18.53 -2.70 31.54
C GLY A 577 19.00 -2.64 33.00
N MET A 578 18.36 -1.82 33.84
CA MET A 578 18.62 -1.75 35.28
C MET A 578 18.34 -3.07 35.98
N ILE A 579 17.18 -3.69 35.71
CA ILE A 579 16.79 -4.98 36.30
C ILE A 579 17.79 -6.06 35.88
N VAL A 580 18.13 -6.15 34.60
CA VAL A 580 19.08 -7.16 34.11
C VAL A 580 20.48 -6.94 34.70
N ALA A 581 20.95 -5.69 34.78
CA ALA A 581 22.20 -5.36 35.46
C ALA A 581 22.18 -5.75 36.95
N TRP A 582 21.08 -5.45 37.65
CA TRP A 582 20.90 -5.81 39.04
C TRP A 582 20.85 -7.34 39.23
N LEU A 583 20.17 -8.07 38.35
CA LEU A 583 20.18 -9.54 38.34
C LEU A 583 21.59 -10.10 38.08
N CYS A 584 22.39 -9.47 37.22
CA CYS A 584 23.78 -9.83 37.01
C CYS A 584 24.62 -9.65 38.29
N VAL A 585 24.42 -8.53 39.00
CA VAL A 585 25.01 -8.28 40.33
C VAL A 585 24.56 -9.33 41.35
N LEU A 586 23.28 -9.72 41.36
CA LEU A 586 22.77 -10.76 42.26
C LEU A 586 23.37 -12.14 41.93
N ALA A 587 23.51 -12.47 40.65
CA ALA A 587 24.11 -13.71 40.19
C ALA A 587 25.59 -13.82 40.59
N THR A 588 26.36 -12.73 40.40
CA THR A 588 27.76 -12.65 40.84
C THR A 588 27.89 -12.77 42.36
N LEU A 589 26.98 -12.15 43.15
CA LEU A 589 26.95 -12.32 44.60
C LEU A 589 26.60 -13.75 45.05
N ARG A 590 25.75 -14.46 44.30
CA ARG A 590 25.38 -15.85 44.62
C ARG A 590 26.59 -16.78 44.52
N SER A 591 27.51 -16.51 43.60
CA SER A 591 28.76 -17.28 43.46
C SER A 591 29.66 -17.23 44.71
N LEU A 592 29.52 -16.19 45.55
CA LEU A 592 30.32 -15.99 46.76
C LEU A 592 29.77 -16.71 48.00
N ARG A 593 28.62 -17.39 47.90
CA ARG A 593 27.96 -18.06 49.04
C ARG A 593 28.76 -19.25 49.61
N HIS A 594 29.68 -19.82 48.83
CA HIS A 594 30.43 -21.03 49.20
C HIS A 594 31.81 -20.75 49.84
N SER A 595 32.16 -19.48 50.11
CA SER A 595 33.46 -19.12 50.70
C SER A 595 33.40 -19.11 52.24
N THR A 596 34.30 -19.87 52.88
CA THR A 596 34.38 -19.90 54.35
C THR A 596 35.00 -18.59 54.87
N PRO A 597 34.71 -18.14 56.11
CA PRO A 597 35.35 -16.96 56.70
C PRO A 597 36.88 -16.99 56.67
N ARG A 598 37.46 -18.19 56.79
CA ARG A 598 38.92 -18.42 56.76
C ARG A 598 39.50 -18.19 55.35
N ASP A 599 38.78 -18.61 54.30
CA ASP A 599 39.18 -18.36 52.91
C ASP A 599 39.13 -16.87 52.58
N LEU A 600 38.07 -16.18 53.02
CA LEU A 600 37.86 -14.75 52.79
C LEU A 600 38.95 -13.88 53.46
N LEU A 601 39.39 -14.24 54.67
CA LEU A 601 40.49 -13.58 55.38
C LEU A 601 41.85 -13.78 54.68
N ASN A 602 42.08 -14.98 54.12
CA ASN A 602 43.28 -15.29 53.34
C ASN A 602 43.24 -14.73 51.91
N GLY A 603 42.15 -14.09 51.50
CA GLY A 603 41.97 -13.58 50.13
C GLY A 603 41.79 -14.69 49.08
N ALA A 604 41.53 -15.92 49.51
CA ALA A 604 41.27 -17.06 48.64
C ALA A 604 39.76 -17.29 48.48
N ARG A 605 39.33 -17.75 47.30
CA ARG A 605 37.98 -18.33 47.16
C ARG A 605 38.07 -19.79 47.57
N GLY A 606 37.31 -20.19 48.58
CA GLY A 606 37.18 -21.60 48.96
C GLY A 606 36.79 -22.45 47.75
N ALA A 607 37.43 -23.61 47.60
CA ALA A 607 37.05 -24.58 46.58
C ALA A 607 35.63 -25.11 46.90
N SER A 608 34.71 -25.06 45.94
CA SER A 608 33.35 -25.59 46.12
C SER A 608 33.40 -27.07 46.52
N PRO A 609 32.66 -27.50 47.56
CA PRO A 609 32.47 -28.91 47.84
C PRO A 609 31.44 -29.47 46.85
N GLU A 610 31.73 -30.64 46.27
CA GLU A 610 30.89 -31.47 45.37
C GLU A 610 30.83 -31.08 43.86
N PRO A 611 31.77 -31.55 43.01
CA PRO A 611 31.80 -31.29 41.56
C PRO A 611 30.69 -32.00 40.73
N GLN A 612 29.99 -33.00 41.29
CA GLN A 612 29.08 -33.85 40.51
C GLN A 612 27.67 -33.29 40.32
N ARG A 613 27.07 -32.63 41.33
CA ARG A 613 25.66 -32.19 41.28
C ARG A 613 25.44 -30.94 40.43
N GLU A 614 26.35 -29.97 40.49
CA GLU A 614 26.31 -28.77 39.62
C GLU A 614 26.56 -29.10 38.14
N SER A 615 27.42 -30.09 37.86
CA SER A 615 27.76 -30.49 36.49
C SER A 615 26.59 -31.17 35.77
N ARG A 616 25.75 -31.94 36.49
CA ARG A 616 24.52 -32.52 35.92
C ARG A 616 23.47 -31.47 35.59
N LEU A 617 23.25 -30.51 36.48
CA LEU A 617 22.28 -29.42 36.24
C LEU A 617 22.67 -28.58 35.03
N LEU A 618 23.95 -28.21 34.91
CA LEU A 618 24.43 -27.42 33.77
C LEU A 618 24.41 -28.19 32.46
N LEU A 619 24.58 -29.50 32.51
CA LEU A 619 24.42 -30.36 31.33
C LEU A 619 22.96 -30.47 30.89
N ILE A 620 22.02 -30.53 31.85
CA ILE A 620 20.58 -30.45 31.57
C ILE A 620 20.23 -29.09 30.96
N VAL A 621 20.72 -27.98 31.53
CA VAL A 621 20.48 -26.63 31.00
C VAL A 621 21.06 -26.51 29.57
N ALA A 622 22.27 -27.00 29.33
CA ALA A 622 22.88 -26.98 28.00
C ALA A 622 22.08 -27.82 26.99
N ALA A 623 21.63 -29.02 27.38
CA ALA A 623 20.84 -29.90 26.52
C ALA A 623 19.47 -29.31 26.21
N VAL A 624 18.77 -28.78 27.21
CA VAL A 624 17.47 -28.11 27.04
C VAL A 624 17.61 -26.87 26.15
N ALA A 625 18.63 -26.03 26.38
CA ALA A 625 18.88 -24.86 25.55
C ALA A 625 19.24 -25.24 24.10
N ALA A 626 20.05 -26.28 23.89
CA ALA A 626 20.37 -26.77 22.55
C ALA A 626 19.12 -27.30 21.82
N LEU A 627 18.31 -28.13 22.48
CA LEU A 627 17.08 -28.68 21.92
C LEU A 627 16.05 -27.60 21.64
N ALA A 628 15.84 -26.66 22.56
CA ALA A 628 14.95 -25.51 22.36
C ALA A 628 15.44 -24.60 21.23
N GLY A 629 16.76 -24.38 21.13
CA GLY A 629 17.35 -23.63 20.02
C GLY A 629 17.11 -24.29 18.67
N ILE A 630 17.34 -25.60 18.55
CA ILE A 630 17.04 -26.37 17.34
C ILE A 630 15.54 -26.36 17.02
N ALA A 631 14.68 -26.47 18.03
CA ALA A 631 13.23 -26.40 17.85
C ALA A 631 12.78 -25.01 17.34
N MET A 632 13.38 -23.92 17.83
CA MET A 632 13.11 -22.58 17.31
C MET A 632 13.57 -22.41 15.86
N VAL A 633 14.73 -22.97 15.48
CA VAL A 633 15.17 -22.99 14.08
C VAL A 633 14.16 -23.74 13.21
N ALA A 634 13.74 -24.94 13.63
CA ALA A 634 12.75 -25.73 12.89
C ALA A 634 11.40 -25.01 12.78
N ALA A 635 10.94 -24.34 13.85
CA ALA A 635 9.70 -23.56 13.84
C ALA A 635 9.77 -22.34 12.91
N ALA A 636 10.94 -21.68 12.82
CA ALA A 636 11.16 -20.57 11.89
C ALA A 636 11.16 -21.07 10.44
N PHE A 637 11.85 -22.18 10.14
CA PHE A 637 11.80 -22.82 8.82
C PHE A 637 10.37 -23.24 8.42
N ALA A 638 9.56 -23.66 9.39
CA ALA A 638 8.15 -23.99 9.18
C ALA A 638 7.21 -22.77 9.12
N LYS A 639 7.74 -21.54 9.21
CA LYS A 639 6.97 -20.27 9.29
C LYS A 639 5.95 -20.22 10.44
N ALA A 640 6.16 -21.00 11.50
CA ALA A 640 5.32 -20.98 12.70
C ALA A 640 5.65 -19.82 13.64
N ILE A 641 6.86 -19.26 13.53
CA ILE A 641 7.32 -18.07 14.25
C ILE A 641 7.99 -17.10 13.25
N PRO A 642 8.10 -15.80 13.56
CA PRO A 642 8.85 -14.85 12.74
C PRO A 642 10.31 -15.26 12.56
N ASP A 643 10.86 -15.12 11.34
CA ASP A 643 12.25 -15.48 11.01
C ASP A 643 13.27 -14.80 11.92
N THR A 644 12.99 -13.54 12.29
CA THR A 644 13.79 -12.73 13.21
C THR A 644 13.84 -13.35 14.61
N ALA A 645 12.67 -13.66 15.18
CA ALA A 645 12.55 -14.32 16.48
C ALA A 645 13.22 -15.71 16.48
N GLY A 646 13.08 -16.46 15.39
CA GLY A 646 13.76 -17.72 15.15
C GLY A 646 15.28 -17.59 15.20
N PHE A 647 15.85 -16.68 14.39
CA PHE A 647 17.30 -16.48 14.30
C PHE A 647 17.92 -16.04 15.64
N PHE A 648 17.40 -14.99 16.25
CA PHE A 648 17.99 -14.43 17.48
C PHE A 648 17.69 -15.29 18.71
N GLY A 649 16.47 -15.83 18.82
CA GLY A 649 16.09 -16.72 19.92
C GLY A 649 16.89 -18.02 19.89
N ALA A 650 16.95 -18.68 18.72
CA ALA A 650 17.78 -19.88 18.57
C ALA A 650 19.26 -19.59 18.78
N GLY A 651 19.78 -18.50 18.19
CA GLY A 651 21.17 -18.08 18.37
C GLY A 651 21.55 -17.88 19.84
N THR A 652 20.67 -17.24 20.63
CA THR A 652 20.88 -17.03 22.07
C THR A 652 20.91 -18.36 22.84
N LEU A 653 19.94 -19.24 22.57
CA LEU A 653 19.86 -20.56 23.24
C LEU A 653 21.05 -21.45 22.89
N LEU A 654 21.48 -21.46 21.63
CA LEU A 654 22.67 -22.19 21.17
C LEU A 654 23.95 -21.61 21.76
N LEU A 655 24.05 -20.28 21.91
CA LEU A 655 25.18 -19.63 22.58
C LEU A 655 25.25 -20.04 24.06
N ILE A 656 24.12 -20.04 24.77
CA ILE A 656 24.04 -20.53 26.16
C ILE A 656 24.50 -21.99 26.24
N ALA A 657 24.01 -22.85 25.33
CA ALA A 657 24.40 -24.25 25.28
C ALA A 657 25.92 -24.40 25.03
N ALA A 658 26.48 -23.64 24.10
CA ALA A 658 27.92 -23.64 23.80
C ALA A 658 28.77 -23.18 25.01
N ILE A 659 28.37 -22.09 25.67
CA ILE A 659 29.03 -21.56 26.87
C ILE A 659 29.01 -22.61 27.99
N CYS A 660 27.84 -23.21 28.28
CA CYS A 660 27.72 -24.26 29.29
C CYS A 660 28.55 -25.50 28.94
N PHE A 661 28.57 -25.91 27.66
CA PHE A 661 29.36 -27.04 27.19
C PHE A 661 30.87 -26.80 27.35
N VAL A 662 31.36 -25.62 26.93
CA VAL A 662 32.77 -25.24 27.09
C VAL A 662 33.15 -25.20 28.58
N TRP A 663 32.29 -24.62 29.42
CA TRP A 663 32.51 -24.58 30.86
C TRP A 663 32.60 -25.97 31.50
N LEU A 664 31.73 -26.92 31.10
CA LEU A 664 31.77 -28.31 31.55
C LEU A 664 33.03 -29.03 31.07
N ARG A 665 33.45 -28.82 29.81
CA ARG A 665 34.69 -29.38 29.24
C ARG A 665 35.94 -28.90 29.97
N LEU A 666 35.99 -27.61 30.31
CA LEU A 666 37.10 -27.01 31.06
C LEU A 666 37.19 -27.54 32.50
N ARG A 667 36.05 -27.87 33.14
CA ARG A 667 36.01 -28.48 34.48
C ARG A 667 36.34 -29.98 34.49
N ALA A 668 35.99 -30.72 33.43
CA ALA A 668 36.11 -32.18 33.39
C ALA A 668 37.55 -32.71 33.18
N ARG A 669 38.47 -31.91 32.63
CA ARG A 669 39.81 -32.38 32.25
C ARG A 669 40.84 -32.21 33.38
N LYS A 670 41.15 -33.33 34.07
CA LYS A 670 42.32 -33.49 34.95
C LYS A 670 43.32 -34.52 34.39
N ALA A 671 43.64 -34.43 33.10
CA ALA A 671 44.63 -35.32 32.47
C ALA A 671 46.09 -34.86 32.75
N PRO A 672 47.08 -35.78 32.75
CA PRO A 672 48.49 -35.42 32.84
C PRO A 672 48.92 -34.47 31.69
N VAL A 673 49.85 -33.57 31.99
CA VAL A 673 50.35 -32.55 31.04
C VAL A 673 51.39 -33.20 30.14
N GLU A 674 50.97 -33.60 28.95
CA GLU A 674 51.83 -34.21 27.93
C GLU A 674 52.22 -33.23 26.80
N SER A 675 51.63 -32.03 26.75
CA SER A 675 51.94 -31.04 25.70
C SER A 675 51.62 -29.59 26.12
N VAL A 676 52.22 -28.62 25.44
CA VAL A 676 51.97 -27.17 25.63
C VAL A 676 50.50 -26.81 25.41
N VAL A 677 49.82 -27.45 24.45
CA VAL A 677 48.39 -27.26 24.19
C VAL A 677 47.55 -27.77 25.36
N ARG A 678 47.88 -28.93 25.94
CA ARG A 678 47.20 -29.43 27.14
C ARG A 678 47.49 -28.57 28.37
N LEU A 679 48.70 -27.99 28.48
CA LEU A 679 49.03 -27.02 29.52
C LEU A 679 48.17 -25.76 29.40
N GLY A 680 47.98 -25.23 28.18
CA GLY A 680 47.10 -24.09 27.91
C GLY A 680 45.64 -24.37 28.30
N ILE A 681 45.09 -25.52 27.89
CA ILE A 681 43.73 -25.94 28.25
C ILE A 681 43.59 -26.14 29.77
N ARG A 682 44.60 -26.70 30.43
CA ARG A 682 44.61 -26.87 31.90
C ARG A 682 44.65 -25.52 32.62
N ASN A 683 45.38 -24.54 32.10
CA ASN A 683 45.42 -23.19 32.66
C ASN A 683 44.05 -22.49 32.50
N ALA A 684 43.39 -22.65 31.35
CA ALA A 684 42.01 -22.19 31.16
C ALA A 684 41.01 -22.88 32.11
N GLY A 685 41.24 -24.17 32.41
CA GLY A 685 40.45 -24.93 33.39
C GLY A 685 40.70 -24.58 34.86
N TYR A 686 41.76 -23.84 35.19
CA TYR A 686 42.08 -23.42 36.57
C TYR A 686 41.12 -22.31 37.05
N ARG A 687 40.71 -21.41 36.16
CA ARG A 687 39.72 -20.35 36.43
C ARG A 687 38.67 -20.30 35.31
N PRO A 688 37.80 -21.32 35.19
CA PRO A 688 36.87 -21.44 34.07
C PRO A 688 35.93 -20.24 33.94
N GLY A 689 35.58 -19.57 35.05
CA GLY A 689 34.77 -18.35 35.01
C GLY A 689 35.44 -17.15 34.34
N ARG A 690 36.78 -17.07 34.31
CA ARG A 690 37.52 -16.00 33.62
C ARG A 690 37.90 -16.36 32.18
N SER A 691 37.85 -17.64 31.83
CA SER A 691 38.23 -18.12 30.49
C SER A 691 37.01 -18.29 29.57
N VAL A 692 35.80 -18.26 30.12
CA VAL A 692 34.52 -18.41 29.39
C VAL A 692 33.79 -17.07 29.24
N LEU A 693 34.04 -16.11 30.14
CA LEU A 693 33.68 -14.70 30.00
C LEU A 693 34.70 -14.02 29.08
#